data_AF-A0AA85G8K9-F1
#
_entry.id   AF-A0AA85G8K9-F1
#
_cell.length_a   1.000
_cell.length_b   1.000
_cell.length_c   1.000
_cell.angle_alpha   90.00
_cell.angle_beta   90.00
_cell.angle_gamma   90.00
#
_symmetry.space_group_name_H-M   'P 1'
#
loop_
_entity.id
_entity.type
_entity.pdbx_description
1 polymer ?
#
loop_
_entity_poly.entity_id
_entity_poly.type
_entity_poly.pdbx_seq_one_letter_code
_entity_poly.pdbx_strand_id
1 'polypeptide(L)'
;MSISWHIYLILLVSNLYCESSFNVAVSASNPVGSTFNQGFTYGVTDAAPDVSTNSTITASATTNFTTTTDGFNQSKSSFNVAVSASNPVGSTFNQGFTYGVTDAAPDVSTNSTITASATTNFTTTTDGFNQSKSSFNVAVSASNPVGSTFNQGFTYGVTDAAPDVSTNSTITASATTNFTTTTDGFNQSKSSFNVAVSASNPVGSTFNQGFTYGVTDAAPDVSTNSTITASATTNFTTTTDGFNQSKSSFNVAVSASNPVGSTFNQGFTYGVTDAAPDVSTNSTITASATTNFTTTTDGFNQSKSSFNVAVSASNPVGSTFNQGFTYGVTDAAPDVSTNSTITASATTNFTTTTDGFNQSKSSFNVAVSASNPVGSTFNQGFTYGVTDAAPDVSTNSTITASATTNFTTTTDGFNQSKSSFNVAVSASNPVGSTFNQGFTYGVTDAAPDVSTNSTITASATTNFTTTTDGFNQSKSSFNVAVSASNPVGSTFNQGFTYGVTDAAPDVSTNSTITASATTNFTTTTDEFNQSIQLLNTSIHTPKLIQISNITSTSFVIIWPVVKTNGSQFRVSTYEISLNSQRQSLLLIKNISSEVFREKIENLTACTIYTIQMRLVIKQYETVCSEWSKPLTVFTSISTPNPPVNVTFIETRSTQLRVVWMPPEENSAFNINCFLVYIRPTFTVFGHFQKFNICHSNVCDIKSLCPGVNYTVYVESFDSTYGIRSLPSNYITAVTYPDRPIKPENVTVTNIKPNQFTIRWNEIKQDLTFTNICCSLYVRPTLNINDNFHQFNICNRKSEFTVTSLLPRTNYTVYLKSFDTKYGIYSNATKSILIYTTYPPCIQPPVNLTISEINIYGFTVHWDNALEDHLLDNNNNYYYVFIKPLHNHTNKPIQFNAGQSATSFRIFSLSPDTWYSVSVQCTDTTYHISIKSEEIFVHTYSETVERDSLNHLTNLILHVPPEQQTTHIKQDSMIILYLPLSRLNYFISTVYVVSLVIKPTRESHDDEIICSEGCTRKMHYNDITDIYLVESTYKNRHNKENGSWEILIHSRLILSQARARRSMDYKMNGSYLYSDKYFIIGENGVCLYNSHECNGPLKPATQYSIQLRTYTEFGYTTSKIIHGHTLTDTTIILITCCILWSLFILAISSFALLYYRLIERSIIPKNNNIHNNNARRKINSKTIFNGDICSQNIMNRTQLSNLCTSIE
;
A
#
# COMPACT_ATOMS: atom_id res chain seq x y z
N MET A 1 -56.50 0.11 8.74
CA MET A 1 -55.54 -0.97 9.06
C MET A 1 -54.12 -0.46 8.83
N SER A 2 -53.11 -0.99 9.53
CA SER A 2 -51.70 -0.63 9.28
C SER A 2 -50.85 -1.89 9.21
N ILE A 3 -50.03 -1.99 8.16
CA ILE A 3 -49.12 -3.10 7.86
C ILE A 3 -47.75 -2.51 7.55
N SER A 4 -46.70 -2.91 8.27
CA SER A 4 -45.37 -2.31 8.13
C SER A 4 -44.26 -3.34 8.27
N TRP A 5 -43.64 -3.70 7.16
CA TRP A 5 -42.47 -4.58 7.10
C TRP A 5 -41.18 -3.75 7.16
N HIS A 6 -40.28 -4.11 8.07
CA HIS A 6 -39.03 -3.39 8.28
C HIS A 6 -37.83 -4.36 8.30
N ILE A 7 -36.82 -4.10 7.48
CA ILE A 7 -35.54 -4.82 7.48
C ILE A 7 -34.43 -3.83 7.85
N TYR A 8 -33.77 -4.07 8.99
CA TYR A 8 -32.65 -3.25 9.45
C TYR A 8 -31.35 -4.05 9.38
N LEU A 9 -30.41 -3.62 8.52
CA LEU A 9 -29.01 -4.05 8.58
C LEU A 9 -28.17 -2.88 9.11
N ILE A 10 -27.93 -2.90 10.43
CA ILE A 10 -27.13 -1.92 11.14
C ILE A 10 -25.79 -2.57 11.49
N LEU A 11 -24.69 -1.99 11.00
CA LEU A 11 -23.33 -2.46 11.28
C LEU A 11 -22.52 -1.34 11.95
N LEU A 12 -22.34 -1.50 13.26
CA LEU A 12 -21.40 -0.73 14.09
C LEU A 12 -20.10 -1.52 14.16
N VAL A 13 -19.00 -0.98 13.63
CA VAL A 13 -17.78 -1.75 13.36
C VAL A 13 -16.52 -0.97 13.75
N SER A 14 -15.66 -1.60 14.55
CA SER A 14 -14.34 -1.09 14.99
C SER A 14 -13.15 -1.77 14.27
N ASN A 15 -13.41 -2.33 13.09
CA ASN A 15 -12.46 -3.05 12.23
C ASN A 15 -12.43 -2.44 10.82
N LEU A 16 -11.27 -2.50 10.15
CA LEU A 16 -10.97 -1.78 8.90
C LEU A 16 -11.90 -2.07 7.70
N TYR A 17 -12.80 -3.05 7.77
CA TYR A 17 -13.63 -3.47 6.63
C TYR A 17 -15.02 -3.95 7.07
N CYS A 18 -16.06 -3.45 6.40
CA CYS A 18 -17.46 -3.76 6.64
C CYS A 18 -18.20 -3.95 5.30
N GLU A 19 -19.05 -4.98 5.19
CA GLU A 19 -19.84 -5.25 3.99
C GLU A 19 -21.25 -5.71 4.36
N SER A 20 -22.25 -4.99 3.85
CA SER A 20 -23.68 -5.29 3.98
C SER A 20 -24.26 -5.57 2.60
N SER A 21 -25.02 -6.65 2.44
CA SER A 21 -25.67 -6.91 1.14
C SER A 21 -26.96 -7.71 1.26
N PHE A 22 -27.91 -7.38 0.37
CA PHE A 22 -29.09 -8.17 0.07
C PHE A 22 -28.95 -8.65 -1.38
N ASN A 23 -29.10 -9.96 -1.62
CA ASN A 23 -28.77 -10.58 -2.91
C ASN A 23 -29.90 -11.52 -3.35
N VAL A 24 -30.52 -11.21 -4.48
CA VAL A 24 -31.45 -12.08 -5.21
C VAL A 24 -30.71 -12.56 -6.46
N ALA A 25 -30.51 -13.86 -6.60
CA ALA A 25 -29.73 -14.43 -7.70
C ALA A 25 -30.44 -15.64 -8.32
N VAL A 26 -30.77 -15.53 -9.61
CA VAL A 26 -31.21 -16.63 -10.47
C VAL A 26 -30.01 -17.09 -11.30
N SER A 27 -29.75 -18.40 -11.33
CA SER A 27 -28.73 -18.99 -12.20
C SER A 27 -29.21 -20.27 -12.87
N ALA A 28 -28.89 -20.44 -14.15
CA ALA A 28 -29.13 -21.65 -14.92
C ALA A 28 -27.86 -22.06 -15.68
N SER A 29 -27.57 -23.37 -15.73
CA SER A 29 -26.43 -23.91 -16.49
C SER A 29 -26.84 -25.11 -17.33
N ASN A 30 -26.47 -25.05 -18.60
CA ASN A 30 -26.77 -26.04 -19.65
C ASN A 30 -28.26 -26.46 -19.79
N PRO A 31 -29.27 -25.58 -19.61
CA PRO A 31 -30.66 -25.98 -19.83
C PRO A 31 -30.94 -26.20 -21.31
N VAL A 32 -31.73 -27.23 -21.62
CA VAL A 32 -32.10 -27.61 -22.99
C VAL A 32 -33.61 -27.71 -23.09
N GLY A 33 -34.21 -27.02 -24.08
CA GLY A 33 -35.67 -27.04 -24.32
C GLY A 33 -36.54 -26.61 -23.12
N SER A 34 -35.95 -25.93 -22.14
CA SER A 34 -36.55 -25.70 -20.82
C SER A 34 -37.23 -24.33 -20.76
N THR A 35 -38.36 -24.22 -20.04
CA THR A 35 -39.02 -22.94 -19.78
C THR A 35 -38.95 -22.60 -18.29
N PHE A 36 -38.41 -21.42 -17.98
CA PHE A 36 -38.29 -20.89 -16.62
C PHE A 36 -39.21 -19.69 -16.45
N ASN A 37 -40.26 -19.81 -15.63
CA ASN A 37 -41.16 -18.71 -15.28
C ASN A 37 -40.89 -18.30 -13.83
N GLN A 38 -40.52 -17.04 -13.58
CA GLN A 38 -40.31 -16.52 -12.22
C GLN A 38 -40.82 -15.08 -12.11
N GLY A 39 -41.48 -14.76 -11.00
CA GLY A 39 -41.88 -13.40 -10.63
C GLY A 39 -41.34 -13.07 -9.25
N PHE A 40 -40.78 -11.87 -9.07
CA PHE A 40 -40.23 -11.40 -7.80
C PHE A 40 -40.67 -9.97 -7.51
N THR A 41 -41.61 -9.79 -6.58
CA THR A 41 -41.98 -8.48 -6.06
C THR A 41 -41.25 -8.20 -4.75
N TYR A 42 -40.65 -7.02 -4.66
CA TYR A 42 -40.04 -6.48 -3.44
C TYR A 42 -40.66 -5.11 -3.15
N GLY A 43 -41.37 -5.00 -2.03
CA GLY A 43 -42.06 -3.78 -1.63
C GLY A 43 -43.46 -4.06 -1.12
N VAL A 44 -44.47 -3.33 -1.62
CA VAL A 44 -45.87 -3.44 -1.20
C VAL A 44 -46.73 -4.03 -2.33
N THR A 45 -47.52 -5.05 -1.99
CA THR A 45 -48.50 -5.72 -2.87
C THR A 45 -49.58 -6.40 -2.03
N ASP A 46 -50.81 -6.51 -2.58
CA ASP A 46 -52.02 -7.06 -1.96
C ASP A 46 -52.29 -6.53 -0.54
N ALA A 47 -51.98 -5.26 -0.27
CA ALA A 47 -51.94 -4.75 1.10
C ALA A 47 -53.35 -4.59 1.74
N ALA A 48 -54.38 -4.45 0.91
CA ALA A 48 -55.77 -4.65 1.28
C ALA A 48 -56.61 -5.02 0.03
N PRO A 49 -56.92 -6.32 -0.19
CA PRO A 49 -57.68 -6.75 -1.37
C PRO A 49 -59.14 -6.28 -1.36
N ASP A 50 -59.77 -6.18 -0.18
CA ASP A 50 -61.12 -5.62 0.01
C ASP A 50 -61.06 -4.39 0.93
N VAL A 51 -61.23 -3.17 0.40
CA VAL A 51 -61.26 -1.94 1.21
C VAL A 51 -62.69 -1.51 1.50
N SER A 52 -63.20 -1.71 2.72
CA SER A 52 -64.57 -1.31 3.13
C SER A 52 -64.79 0.21 3.18
N THR A 53 -66.04 0.68 3.11
CA THR A 53 -66.31 2.12 2.97
C THR A 53 -65.88 2.94 4.19
N ASN A 54 -65.33 4.13 3.96
CA ASN A 54 -64.72 5.00 4.99
C ASN A 54 -63.50 4.37 5.69
N SER A 55 -62.70 3.55 5.00
CA SER A 55 -61.48 2.94 5.58
C SER A 55 -60.26 3.85 5.48
N THR A 56 -59.34 3.76 6.45
CA THR A 56 -57.98 4.29 6.33
C THR A 56 -56.97 3.14 6.40
N ILE A 57 -56.08 3.02 5.42
CA ILE A 57 -55.12 1.92 5.28
C ILE A 57 -53.71 2.47 5.04
N THR A 58 -52.74 1.91 5.75
CA THR A 58 -51.32 2.26 5.58
C THR A 58 -50.49 1.00 5.41
N ALA A 59 -49.73 0.93 4.33
CA ALA A 59 -48.89 -0.19 3.94
C ALA A 59 -47.46 0.31 3.71
N SER A 60 -46.47 -0.37 4.29
CA SER A 60 -45.07 0.03 4.14
C SER A 60 -44.10 -1.15 4.14
N ALA A 61 -43.07 -1.05 3.30
CA ALA A 61 -41.94 -1.95 3.22
C ALA A 61 -40.64 -1.12 3.22
N THR A 62 -39.88 -1.18 4.32
CA THR A 62 -38.69 -0.32 4.51
C THR A 62 -37.44 -1.14 4.81
N THR A 63 -36.37 -0.95 4.03
CA THR A 63 -35.06 -1.58 4.24
C THR A 63 -33.98 -0.52 4.48
N ASN A 64 -33.17 -0.70 5.51
CA ASN A 64 -32.11 0.22 5.89
C ASN A 64 -30.76 -0.48 5.94
N PHE A 65 -29.82 -0.07 5.09
CA PHE A 65 -28.40 -0.38 5.17
C PHE A 65 -27.68 0.81 5.85
N THR A 66 -27.33 0.67 7.12
CA THR A 66 -26.67 1.74 7.89
C THR A 66 -25.25 1.31 8.28
N THR A 67 -24.26 2.07 7.82
CA THR A 67 -22.85 1.91 8.22
C THR A 67 -22.33 3.18 8.88
N THR A 68 -21.86 3.08 10.11
CA THR A 68 -21.20 4.17 10.84
C THR A 68 -19.76 3.76 11.14
N THR A 69 -18.78 4.57 10.74
CA THR A 69 -17.36 4.19 10.87
C THR A 69 -16.45 5.39 11.19
N ASP A 70 -15.66 5.27 12.25
CA ASP A 70 -14.70 6.28 12.69
C ASP A 70 -13.27 5.75 12.50
N GLY A 71 -12.33 6.59 12.04
CA GLY A 71 -10.92 6.21 11.90
C GLY A 71 -10.52 5.81 10.48
N PHE A 72 -9.99 4.60 10.25
CA PHE A 72 -9.52 4.14 8.94
C PHE A 72 -10.30 2.90 8.48
N ASN A 73 -11.34 3.08 7.66
CA ASN A 73 -12.25 1.98 7.32
C ASN A 73 -12.69 1.95 5.85
N GLN A 74 -13.16 0.79 5.41
CA GLN A 74 -13.89 0.62 4.15
C GLN A 74 -15.28 0.06 4.43
N SER A 75 -16.33 0.69 3.90
CA SER A 75 -17.69 0.19 3.97
C SER A 75 -18.26 -0.12 2.57
N LYS A 76 -19.07 -1.16 2.50
CA LYS A 76 -19.90 -1.50 1.34
C LYS A 76 -21.34 -1.76 1.79
N SER A 77 -22.27 -1.31 0.96
CA SER A 77 -23.70 -1.57 1.11
C SER A 77 -24.31 -1.84 -0.26
N SER A 78 -24.96 -3.00 -0.47
CA SER A 78 -25.51 -3.31 -1.80
C SER A 78 -26.81 -4.09 -1.81
N PHE A 79 -27.77 -3.66 -2.63
CA PHE A 79 -28.92 -4.46 -3.04
C PHE A 79 -28.65 -4.98 -4.45
N ASN A 80 -28.62 -6.30 -4.64
CA ASN A 80 -28.21 -6.94 -5.89
C ASN A 80 -29.31 -7.89 -6.39
N VAL A 81 -29.75 -7.69 -7.63
CA VAL A 81 -30.63 -8.60 -8.38
C VAL A 81 -29.84 -9.08 -9.60
N ALA A 82 -29.64 -10.40 -9.71
CA ALA A 82 -28.81 -10.98 -10.77
C ALA A 82 -29.51 -12.16 -11.46
N VAL A 83 -29.59 -12.11 -12.78
CA VAL A 83 -29.92 -13.23 -13.66
C VAL A 83 -28.66 -13.69 -14.37
N SER A 84 -28.43 -15.00 -14.39
CA SER A 84 -27.34 -15.62 -15.14
C SER A 84 -27.77 -16.90 -15.87
N ALA A 85 -27.40 -17.01 -17.15
CA ALA A 85 -27.58 -18.23 -17.94
C ALA A 85 -26.27 -18.62 -18.63
N SER A 86 -25.94 -19.91 -18.59
CA SER A 86 -24.75 -20.47 -19.24
C SER A 86 -25.11 -21.66 -20.13
N ASN A 87 -24.67 -21.61 -21.38
CA ASN A 87 -24.93 -22.58 -22.45
C ASN A 87 -26.41 -23.00 -22.62
N PRO A 88 -27.43 -22.12 -22.53
CA PRO A 88 -28.81 -22.52 -22.76
C PRO A 88 -29.05 -22.83 -24.25
N VAL A 89 -29.77 -23.92 -24.53
CA VAL A 89 -30.09 -24.36 -25.89
C VAL A 89 -31.61 -24.48 -26.04
N GLY A 90 -32.20 -23.75 -26.99
CA GLY A 90 -33.65 -23.80 -27.26
C GLY A 90 -34.53 -23.52 -26.04
N SER A 91 -34.03 -22.76 -25.05
CA SER A 91 -34.70 -22.57 -23.76
C SER A 91 -35.29 -21.17 -23.63
N THR A 92 -36.37 -21.04 -22.86
CA THR A 92 -37.11 -19.79 -22.63
C THR A 92 -37.01 -19.35 -21.18
N PHE A 93 -36.64 -18.10 -20.93
CA PHE A 93 -36.59 -17.50 -19.60
C PHE A 93 -37.59 -16.35 -19.54
N ASN A 94 -38.68 -16.50 -18.79
CA ASN A 94 -39.69 -15.48 -18.52
C ASN A 94 -39.51 -15.00 -17.08
N GLN A 95 -39.07 -13.76 -16.87
CA GLN A 95 -38.76 -13.25 -15.52
C GLN A 95 -39.31 -11.84 -15.31
N GLY A 96 -40.14 -11.67 -14.27
CA GLY A 96 -40.59 -10.37 -13.78
C GLY A 96 -39.91 -10.01 -12.47
N PHE A 97 -39.44 -8.77 -12.35
CA PHE A 97 -38.88 -8.21 -11.11
C PHE A 97 -39.47 -6.82 -10.86
N THR A 98 -40.29 -6.69 -9.81
CA THR A 98 -40.89 -5.41 -9.42
C THR A 98 -40.30 -4.95 -8.10
N TYR A 99 -39.62 -3.80 -8.10
CA TYR A 99 -39.24 -3.05 -6.91
C TYR A 99 -40.22 -1.89 -6.74
N GLY A 100 -40.93 -1.83 -5.62
CA GLY A 100 -41.75 -0.66 -5.26
C GLY A 100 -43.16 -1.00 -4.80
N VAL A 101 -44.17 -0.43 -5.47
CA VAL A 101 -45.58 -0.63 -5.14
C VAL A 101 -46.30 -1.17 -6.38
N THR A 102 -47.04 -2.28 -6.21
CA THR A 102 -47.90 -2.93 -7.23
C THR A 102 -49.14 -3.46 -6.52
N ASP A 103 -50.34 -3.25 -7.03
CA ASP A 103 -51.59 -3.80 -6.46
C ASP A 103 -51.78 -3.46 -4.97
N ALA A 104 -51.59 -2.19 -4.58
CA ALA A 104 -51.61 -1.84 -3.15
C ALA A 104 -52.99 -1.99 -2.52
N ALA A 105 -54.04 -1.69 -3.30
CA ALA A 105 -55.43 -2.01 -3.00
C ALA A 105 -56.19 -2.14 -4.33
N PRO A 106 -56.50 -3.36 -4.83
CA PRO A 106 -57.23 -3.54 -6.08
C PRO A 106 -58.62 -2.90 -6.06
N ASP A 107 -59.45 -3.22 -5.06
CA ASP A 107 -60.81 -2.69 -4.88
C ASP A 107 -60.87 -1.61 -3.78
N VAL A 108 -60.99 -0.32 -4.15
CA VAL A 108 -61.08 0.80 -3.19
C VAL A 108 -62.50 1.32 -3.04
N SER A 109 -63.27 0.85 -2.04
CA SER A 109 -64.64 1.35 -1.81
C SER A 109 -64.72 2.74 -1.13
N THR A 110 -65.87 3.41 -1.24
CA THR A 110 -66.02 4.88 -1.17
C THR A 110 -65.56 5.55 0.12
N ASN A 111 -65.14 6.82 0.02
CA ASN A 111 -64.61 7.67 1.11
C ASN A 111 -63.34 7.09 1.78
N SER A 112 -62.53 6.28 1.08
CA SER A 112 -61.38 5.60 1.69
C SER A 112 -60.05 6.33 1.47
N THR A 113 -59.07 6.06 2.33
CA THR A 113 -57.72 6.63 2.25
C THR A 113 -56.67 5.53 2.34
N ILE A 114 -55.80 5.43 1.35
CA ILE A 114 -54.74 4.41 1.26
C ILE A 114 -53.38 5.09 1.12
N THR A 115 -52.39 4.62 1.87
CA THR A 115 -51.00 5.07 1.77
C THR A 115 -50.08 3.87 1.66
N ALA A 116 -49.41 3.71 0.52
CA ALA A 116 -48.48 2.63 0.23
C ALA A 116 -47.06 3.17 0.02
N SER A 117 -46.05 2.55 0.63
CA SER A 117 -44.66 3.00 0.52
C SER A 117 -43.63 1.86 0.52
N ALA A 118 -42.73 1.88 -0.45
CA ALA A 118 -41.57 1.01 -0.51
C ALA A 118 -40.30 1.88 -0.46
N THR A 119 -39.44 1.67 0.54
CA THR A 119 -38.26 2.52 0.78
C THR A 119 -37.01 1.71 1.03
N THR A 120 -35.92 1.97 0.30
CA THR A 120 -34.59 1.45 0.63
C THR A 120 -33.61 2.60 0.90
N ASN A 121 -33.00 2.60 2.08
CA ASN A 121 -32.03 3.60 2.49
C ASN A 121 -30.63 2.99 2.58
N PHE A 122 -29.66 3.61 1.92
CA PHE A 122 -28.23 3.35 2.07
C PHE A 122 -27.60 4.57 2.76
N THR A 123 -27.43 4.47 4.08
CA THR A 123 -26.90 5.56 4.91
C THR A 123 -25.47 5.24 5.35
N THR A 124 -24.51 6.07 4.93
CA THR A 124 -23.10 5.95 5.35
C THR A 124 -22.66 7.23 6.05
N THR A 125 -22.33 7.13 7.34
CA THR A 125 -21.82 8.25 8.14
C THR A 125 -20.38 7.94 8.55
N THR A 126 -19.42 8.79 8.19
CA THR A 126 -17.99 8.48 8.40
C THR A 126 -17.16 9.68 8.86
N ASP A 127 -16.30 9.46 9.85
CA ASP A 127 -15.27 10.40 10.32
C ASP A 127 -13.86 9.80 10.16
N GLY A 128 -12.87 10.61 9.82
CA GLY A 128 -11.47 10.22 9.64
C GLY A 128 -11.07 9.99 8.18
N PHE A 129 -10.61 8.78 7.85
CA PHE A 129 -10.14 8.38 6.52
C PHE A 129 -10.91 7.16 6.03
N ASN A 130 -11.97 7.34 5.22
CA ASN A 130 -12.86 6.23 4.87
C ASN A 130 -13.15 6.11 3.36
N GLN A 131 -13.52 4.89 2.94
CA GLN A 131 -14.07 4.63 1.61
C GLN A 131 -15.43 3.95 1.72
N SER A 132 -16.50 4.60 1.26
CA SER A 132 -17.85 4.01 1.23
C SER A 132 -18.30 3.68 -0.19
N LYS A 133 -19.03 2.57 -0.35
CA LYS A 133 -19.60 2.11 -1.62
C LYS A 133 -21.03 1.62 -1.42
N SER A 134 -22.00 2.42 -1.79
CA SER A 134 -23.43 2.08 -1.75
C SER A 134 -23.96 1.79 -3.16
N SER A 135 -24.69 0.70 -3.36
CA SER A 135 -25.19 0.38 -4.72
C SER A 135 -26.49 -0.40 -4.77
N PHE A 136 -27.32 -0.08 -5.76
CA PHE A 136 -28.45 -0.90 -6.18
C PHE A 136 -28.11 -1.42 -7.58
N ASN A 137 -28.06 -2.74 -7.75
CA ASN A 137 -27.57 -3.37 -8.98
C ASN A 137 -28.61 -4.36 -9.51
N VAL A 138 -29.02 -4.20 -10.76
CA VAL A 138 -29.84 -5.13 -11.53
C VAL A 138 -29.00 -5.61 -12.70
N ALA A 139 -28.76 -6.91 -12.81
CA ALA A 139 -27.84 -7.47 -13.80
C ALA A 139 -28.44 -8.70 -14.52
N VAL A 140 -28.40 -8.68 -15.84
CA VAL A 140 -28.69 -9.82 -16.72
C VAL A 140 -27.38 -10.26 -17.38
N SER A 141 -27.12 -11.56 -17.37
CA SER A 141 -25.99 -12.17 -18.07
C SER A 141 -26.37 -13.46 -18.80
N ALA A 142 -25.97 -13.57 -20.07
CA ALA A 142 -26.08 -14.79 -20.86
C ALA A 142 -24.74 -15.14 -21.51
N SER A 143 -24.36 -16.42 -21.46
CA SER A 143 -23.13 -16.94 -22.05
C SER A 143 -23.40 -18.16 -22.94
N ASN A 144 -22.93 -18.08 -24.18
CA ASN A 144 -23.12 -19.04 -25.26
C ASN A 144 -24.58 -19.52 -25.48
N PRO A 145 -25.62 -18.67 -25.44
CA PRO A 145 -26.98 -19.11 -25.70
C PRO A 145 -27.18 -19.45 -27.18
N VAL A 146 -27.86 -20.56 -27.46
CA VAL A 146 -28.15 -21.03 -28.82
C VAL A 146 -29.65 -21.19 -28.97
N GLY A 147 -30.25 -20.49 -29.95
CA GLY A 147 -31.69 -20.57 -30.23
C GLY A 147 -32.61 -20.29 -29.03
N SER A 148 -32.14 -19.56 -28.02
CA SER A 148 -32.84 -19.38 -26.74
C SER A 148 -33.48 -18.00 -26.62
N THR A 149 -34.54 -17.90 -25.83
CA THR A 149 -35.37 -16.68 -25.66
C THR A 149 -35.31 -16.19 -24.23
N PHE A 150 -35.02 -14.90 -24.03
CA PHE A 150 -34.99 -14.25 -22.72
C PHE A 150 -36.03 -13.13 -22.70
N ASN A 151 -37.17 -13.35 -22.06
CA ASN A 151 -38.24 -12.38 -21.83
C ASN A 151 -38.13 -11.85 -20.39
N GLN A 152 -37.78 -10.58 -20.19
CA GLN A 152 -37.53 -10.05 -18.85
C GLN A 152 -38.16 -8.67 -18.66
N GLY A 153 -38.98 -8.53 -17.62
CA GLY A 153 -39.52 -7.25 -17.17
C GLY A 153 -38.87 -6.86 -15.84
N PHE A 154 -38.39 -5.62 -15.75
CA PHE A 154 -37.81 -5.03 -14.54
C PHE A 154 -38.48 -3.68 -14.27
N THR A 155 -39.35 -3.62 -13.28
CA THR A 155 -40.04 -2.37 -12.91
C THR A 155 -39.48 -1.85 -11.59
N TYR A 156 -39.06 -0.59 -11.58
CA TYR A 156 -38.72 0.18 -10.39
C TYR A 156 -39.73 1.32 -10.29
N GLY A 157 -40.53 1.35 -9.23
CA GLY A 157 -41.42 2.49 -8.98
C GLY A 157 -42.82 2.13 -8.50
N VAL A 158 -43.81 2.76 -9.11
CA VAL A 158 -45.23 2.50 -8.81
C VAL A 158 -45.89 1.97 -10.08
N THR A 159 -46.60 0.85 -9.94
CA THR A 159 -47.42 0.18 -10.95
C THR A 159 -48.76 -0.17 -10.32
N ASP A 160 -49.86 -0.18 -11.07
CA ASP A 160 -51.19 -0.65 -10.62
C ASP A 160 -51.52 -0.26 -9.16
N ALA A 161 -51.37 1.01 -8.79
CA ALA A 161 -51.33 1.38 -7.38
C ALA A 161 -52.69 1.19 -6.69
N ALA A 162 -53.76 1.48 -7.44
CA ALA A 162 -55.13 1.08 -7.17
C ALA A 162 -55.88 0.98 -8.51
N PRO A 163 -56.04 -0.23 -9.09
CA PRO A 163 -56.88 -0.52 -10.25
C PRO A 163 -58.25 0.18 -10.24
N ASP A 164 -59.11 -0.12 -9.26
CA ASP A 164 -60.49 0.37 -9.17
C ASP A 164 -60.66 1.36 -8.02
N VAL A 165 -60.80 2.66 -8.33
CA VAL A 165 -60.89 3.74 -7.33
C VAL A 165 -62.30 4.30 -7.21
N SER A 166 -63.09 3.82 -6.26
CA SER A 166 -64.45 4.34 -6.03
C SER A 166 -64.49 5.70 -5.30
N THR A 167 -65.65 6.37 -5.31
CA THR A 167 -65.78 7.82 -5.15
C THR A 167 -65.30 8.43 -3.82
N ASN A 168 -64.86 9.69 -3.89
CA ASN A 168 -64.27 10.48 -2.80
C ASN A 168 -63.04 9.83 -2.12
N SER A 169 -62.28 8.98 -2.83
CA SER A 169 -61.16 8.25 -2.23
C SER A 169 -59.81 8.97 -2.43
N THR A 170 -58.83 8.67 -1.58
CA THR A 170 -57.48 9.23 -1.64
C THR A 170 -56.42 8.13 -1.59
N ILE A 171 -55.57 8.03 -2.62
CA ILE A 171 -54.46 7.08 -2.69
C ILE A 171 -53.12 7.82 -2.75
N THR A 172 -52.14 7.35 -1.99
CA THR A 172 -50.76 7.84 -2.02
C THR A 172 -49.80 6.67 -2.10
N ALA A 173 -49.16 6.48 -3.25
CA ALA A 173 -48.19 5.42 -3.52
C ALA A 173 -46.79 5.99 -3.73
N SER A 174 -45.78 5.35 -3.15
CA SER A 174 -44.40 5.83 -3.22
C SER A 174 -43.36 4.71 -3.24
N ALA A 175 -42.38 4.83 -4.13
CA ALA A 175 -41.22 3.95 -4.22
C ALA A 175 -39.94 4.79 -4.19
N THR A 176 -39.15 4.64 -3.13
CA THR A 176 -38.00 5.51 -2.83
C THR A 176 -36.72 4.70 -2.65
N THR A 177 -35.62 5.19 -3.20
CA THR A 177 -34.26 4.74 -2.85
C THR A 177 -33.41 5.95 -2.48
N ASN A 178 -32.84 5.95 -1.28
CA ASN A 178 -31.96 7.01 -0.80
C ASN A 178 -30.53 6.51 -0.65
N PHE A 179 -29.57 7.19 -1.25
CA PHE A 179 -28.14 7.01 -1.04
C PHE A 179 -27.62 8.25 -0.30
N THR A 180 -27.56 8.19 1.02
CA THR A 180 -27.16 9.30 1.89
C THR A 180 -25.75 9.06 2.41
N THR A 181 -24.80 9.91 2.03
CA THR A 181 -23.41 9.83 2.48
C THR A 181 -23.00 11.12 3.19
N THR A 182 -22.84 11.07 4.51
CA THR A 182 -22.40 12.20 5.34
C THR A 182 -20.97 11.95 5.82
N THR A 183 -20.02 12.82 5.49
CA THR A 183 -18.60 12.54 5.73
C THR A 183 -17.81 13.75 6.23
N ASP A 184 -16.99 13.55 7.26
CA ASP A 184 -16.00 14.51 7.78
C ASP A 184 -14.58 13.92 7.66
N GLY A 185 -13.57 14.76 7.47
CA GLY A 185 -12.16 14.36 7.30
C GLY A 185 -11.74 14.14 5.84
N PHE A 186 -11.25 12.94 5.50
CA PHE A 186 -10.72 12.57 4.19
C PHE A 186 -11.47 11.34 3.64
N ASN A 187 -12.45 11.50 2.76
CA ASN A 187 -13.31 10.37 2.36
C ASN A 187 -13.49 10.20 0.84
N GLN A 188 -13.76 8.95 0.44
CA GLN A 188 -14.19 8.62 -0.93
C GLN A 188 -15.52 7.89 -0.89
N SER A 189 -16.61 8.55 -1.28
CA SER A 189 -17.93 7.92 -1.41
C SER A 189 -18.24 7.56 -2.86
N LYS A 190 -18.90 6.43 -3.06
CA LYS A 190 -19.44 6.00 -4.35
C LYS A 190 -20.84 5.46 -4.17
N SER A 191 -21.82 6.09 -4.82
CA SER A 191 -23.22 5.69 -4.79
C SER A 191 -23.69 5.39 -6.21
N SER A 192 -24.26 4.22 -6.46
CA SER A 192 -24.67 3.85 -7.83
C SER A 192 -25.93 3.02 -7.92
N PHE A 193 -26.90 3.48 -8.70
CA PHE A 193 -27.98 2.65 -9.24
C PHE A 193 -27.53 2.14 -10.62
N ASN A 194 -27.53 0.82 -10.83
CA ASN A 194 -26.99 0.19 -12.03
C ASN A 194 -28.00 -0.82 -12.59
N VAL A 195 -28.29 -0.73 -13.88
CA VAL A 195 -29.05 -1.71 -14.67
C VAL A 195 -28.16 -2.15 -15.81
N ALA A 196 -27.85 -3.44 -15.89
CA ALA A 196 -26.86 -3.97 -16.83
C ALA A 196 -27.36 -5.23 -17.56
N VAL A 197 -27.34 -5.20 -18.88
CA VAL A 197 -27.58 -6.34 -19.77
C VAL A 197 -26.25 -6.75 -20.39
N SER A 198 -25.96 -8.05 -20.37
CA SER A 198 -24.78 -8.63 -21.01
C SER A 198 -25.06 -9.96 -21.72
N ALA A 199 -24.60 -10.07 -22.97
CA ALA A 199 -24.64 -11.31 -23.74
C ALA A 199 -23.28 -11.61 -24.37
N SER A 200 -22.84 -12.86 -24.29
CA SER A 200 -21.57 -13.33 -24.85
C SER A 200 -21.77 -14.56 -25.74
N ASN A 201 -21.25 -14.48 -26.97
CA ASN A 201 -21.38 -15.46 -28.05
C ASN A 201 -22.81 -15.98 -28.31
N PRO A 202 -23.88 -15.15 -28.31
CA PRO A 202 -25.22 -15.65 -28.60
C PRO A 202 -25.37 -16.01 -30.08
N VAL A 203 -26.01 -17.14 -30.36
CA VAL A 203 -26.26 -17.64 -31.73
C VAL A 203 -27.76 -17.86 -31.91
N GLY A 204 -28.35 -17.18 -32.90
CA GLY A 204 -29.78 -17.31 -33.22
C GLY A 204 -30.73 -17.06 -32.05
N SER A 205 -30.31 -16.31 -31.03
CA SER A 205 -31.04 -16.14 -29.76
C SER A 205 -31.75 -14.79 -29.67
N THR A 206 -32.83 -14.73 -28.90
CA THR A 206 -33.69 -13.54 -28.78
C THR A 206 -33.70 -13.03 -27.35
N PHE A 207 -33.45 -11.74 -27.15
CA PHE A 207 -33.51 -11.05 -25.87
C PHE A 207 -34.59 -9.99 -25.94
N ASN A 208 -35.71 -10.19 -25.25
CA ASN A 208 -36.84 -9.26 -25.10
C ASN A 208 -36.80 -8.70 -23.67
N GLN A 209 -36.45 -7.43 -23.48
CA GLN A 209 -36.24 -6.88 -22.14
C GLN A 209 -36.90 -5.52 -21.95
N GLY A 210 -37.85 -5.43 -21.03
CA GLY A 210 -38.39 -4.17 -20.52
C GLY A 210 -37.70 -3.78 -19.23
N PHE A 211 -37.26 -2.53 -19.12
CA PHE A 211 -36.94 -1.89 -17.84
C PHE A 211 -37.72 -0.58 -17.74
N THR A 212 -38.53 -0.46 -16.69
CA THR A 212 -39.34 0.73 -16.43
C THR A 212 -38.93 1.31 -15.08
N TYR A 213 -38.47 2.56 -15.08
CA TYR A 213 -38.26 3.37 -13.89
C TYR A 213 -39.32 4.46 -13.86
N GLY A 214 -40.14 4.52 -12.82
CA GLY A 214 -41.04 5.64 -12.61
C GLY A 214 -42.45 5.28 -12.16
N VAL A 215 -43.45 5.87 -12.80
CA VAL A 215 -44.86 5.58 -12.56
C VAL A 215 -45.46 5.01 -13.83
N THR A 216 -46.19 3.90 -13.71
CA THR A 216 -46.92 3.24 -14.80
C THR A 216 -48.28 2.82 -14.27
N ASP A 217 -49.35 2.91 -15.07
CA ASP A 217 -50.69 2.43 -14.70
C ASP A 217 -51.11 2.88 -13.29
N ALA A 218 -50.94 4.17 -12.96
CA ALA A 218 -50.91 4.60 -11.55
C ALA A 218 -52.26 4.41 -10.86
N ALA A 219 -53.35 4.59 -11.62
CA ALA A 219 -54.69 4.11 -11.33
C ALA A 219 -55.48 4.04 -12.65
N PRO A 220 -55.69 2.83 -13.21
CA PRO A 220 -56.53 2.59 -14.38
C PRO A 220 -57.88 3.32 -14.37
N ASP A 221 -58.74 3.01 -13.38
CA ASP A 221 -60.13 3.48 -13.32
C ASP A 221 -60.37 4.43 -12.12
N VAL A 222 -60.43 5.74 -12.40
CA VAL A 222 -60.53 6.78 -11.35
C VAL A 222 -61.93 7.36 -11.26
N SER A 223 -62.77 6.85 -10.33
CA SER A 223 -64.12 7.37 -10.12
C SER A 223 -64.16 8.72 -9.33
N THR A 224 -65.32 9.38 -9.31
CA THR A 224 -65.44 10.84 -9.12
C THR A 224 -64.98 11.37 -7.76
N ASN A 225 -64.50 12.63 -7.75
CA ASN A 225 -63.94 13.36 -6.59
C ASN A 225 -62.70 12.67 -5.95
N SER A 226 -61.98 11.80 -6.67
CA SER A 226 -60.86 11.05 -6.10
C SER A 226 -59.51 11.76 -6.27
N THR A 227 -58.57 11.52 -5.36
CA THR A 227 -57.22 12.12 -5.38
C THR A 227 -56.15 11.04 -5.32
N ILE A 228 -55.21 11.04 -6.27
CA ILE A 228 -54.21 9.98 -6.43
C ILE A 228 -52.83 10.62 -6.57
N THR A 229 -51.87 10.16 -5.76
CA THR A 229 -50.49 10.65 -5.77
C THR A 229 -49.53 9.47 -5.86
N ALA A 230 -48.86 9.32 -7.00
CA ALA A 230 -47.89 8.27 -7.27
C ALA A 230 -46.48 8.87 -7.45
N SER A 231 -45.47 8.24 -6.85
CA SER A 231 -44.10 8.76 -6.91
C SER A 231 -43.03 7.67 -6.91
N ALA A 232 -42.05 7.81 -7.79
CA ALA A 232 -40.86 6.97 -7.86
C ALA A 232 -39.61 7.85 -7.79
N THR A 233 -38.86 7.73 -6.70
CA THR A 233 -37.76 8.65 -6.37
C THR A 233 -36.45 7.90 -6.12
N THR A 234 -35.35 8.43 -6.65
CA THR A 234 -33.99 8.04 -6.29
C THR A 234 -33.20 9.28 -5.88
N ASN A 235 -32.73 9.32 -4.64
CA ASN A 235 -31.93 10.42 -4.12
C ASN A 235 -30.48 9.96 -3.91
N PHE A 236 -29.53 10.69 -4.47
CA PHE A 236 -28.10 10.60 -4.18
C PHE A 236 -27.68 11.86 -3.44
N THR A 237 -27.68 11.81 -2.12
CA THR A 237 -27.37 12.94 -1.24
C THR A 237 -25.99 12.75 -0.63
N THR A 238 -25.06 13.67 -0.92
CA THR A 238 -23.72 13.65 -0.35
C THR A 238 -23.44 14.98 0.34
N THR A 239 -23.27 14.93 1.66
CA THR A 239 -22.94 16.10 2.51
C THR A 239 -21.53 15.91 3.05
N THR A 240 -20.61 16.84 2.80
CA THR A 240 -19.18 16.63 3.11
C THR A 240 -18.49 17.86 3.66
N ASP A 241 -17.69 17.67 4.71
CA ASP A 241 -16.71 18.64 5.22
C ASP A 241 -15.29 18.05 5.12
N GLY A 242 -14.26 18.89 5.00
CA GLY A 242 -12.86 18.49 4.86
C GLY A 242 -12.40 18.26 3.42
N PHE A 243 -11.86 17.08 3.11
CA PHE A 243 -11.30 16.72 1.80
C PHE A 243 -11.99 15.48 1.23
N ASN A 244 -12.92 15.61 0.28
CA ASN A 244 -13.73 14.46 -0.15
C ASN A 244 -13.83 14.27 -1.66
N GLN A 245 -14.01 13.01 -2.08
CA GLN A 245 -14.33 12.65 -3.47
C GLN A 245 -15.64 11.85 -3.51
N SER A 246 -16.71 12.46 -4.00
CA SER A 246 -18.00 11.80 -4.18
C SER A 246 -18.26 11.42 -5.63
N LYS A 247 -18.85 10.24 -5.85
CA LYS A 247 -19.25 9.75 -7.17
C LYS A 247 -20.63 9.13 -7.11
N SER A 248 -21.63 9.84 -7.62
CA SER A 248 -23.02 9.39 -7.64
C SER A 248 -23.44 9.10 -9.07
N SER A 249 -24.09 7.96 -9.33
CA SER A 249 -24.46 7.60 -10.70
C SER A 249 -25.71 6.76 -10.83
N PHE A 250 -26.49 7.03 -11.88
CA PHE A 250 -27.56 6.17 -12.36
C PHE A 250 -27.12 5.66 -13.74
N ASN A 251 -26.99 4.35 -13.90
CA ASN A 251 -26.39 3.74 -15.10
C ASN A 251 -27.33 2.68 -15.68
N VAL A 252 -27.67 2.80 -16.95
CA VAL A 252 -28.38 1.80 -17.75
C VAL A 252 -27.46 1.38 -18.89
N ALA A 253 -27.10 0.10 -18.96
CA ALA A 253 -26.06 -0.39 -19.87
C ALA A 253 -26.47 -1.68 -20.59
N VAL A 254 -26.31 -1.71 -21.91
CA VAL A 254 -26.47 -2.87 -22.78
C VAL A 254 -25.12 -3.25 -23.38
N SER A 255 -24.77 -4.52 -23.32
CA SER A 255 -23.53 -5.06 -23.90
C SER A 255 -23.73 -6.40 -24.61
N ALA A 256 -23.19 -6.51 -25.83
CA ALA A 256 -23.16 -7.75 -26.59
C ALA A 256 -21.76 -8.02 -27.18
N SER A 257 -21.30 -9.26 -27.09
CA SER A 257 -20.01 -9.71 -27.64
C SER A 257 -20.17 -10.94 -28.53
N ASN A 258 -19.63 -10.83 -29.75
CA ASN A 258 -19.70 -11.81 -30.84
C ASN A 258 -21.11 -12.39 -31.11
N PRO A 259 -22.21 -11.60 -31.14
CA PRO A 259 -23.52 -12.13 -31.47
C PRO A 259 -23.62 -12.50 -32.95
N VAL A 260 -24.22 -13.66 -33.24
CA VAL A 260 -24.42 -14.17 -34.60
C VAL A 260 -25.91 -14.45 -34.82
N GLY A 261 -26.51 -13.80 -35.82
CA GLY A 261 -27.93 -13.99 -36.17
C GLY A 261 -28.92 -13.77 -35.03
N SER A 262 -28.54 -13.00 -34.00
CA SER A 262 -29.30 -12.85 -32.75
C SER A 262 -30.05 -11.52 -32.69
N THR A 263 -31.16 -11.49 -31.94
CA THR A 263 -32.07 -10.34 -31.86
C THR A 263 -32.15 -9.80 -30.44
N PHE A 264 -31.97 -8.49 -30.27
CA PHE A 264 -32.04 -7.80 -28.97
C PHE A 264 -33.15 -6.74 -29.02
N ASN A 265 -34.35 -7.08 -28.58
CA ASN A 265 -35.49 -6.18 -28.42
C ASN A 265 -35.51 -5.63 -27.00
N GLN A 266 -35.35 -4.32 -26.80
CA GLN A 266 -35.26 -3.73 -25.46
C GLN A 266 -36.03 -2.42 -25.36
N GLY A 267 -36.87 -2.29 -24.34
CA GLY A 267 -37.53 -1.04 -23.97
C GLY A 267 -36.99 -0.57 -22.63
N PHE A 268 -36.55 0.69 -22.58
CA PHE A 268 -36.09 1.35 -21.36
C PHE A 268 -36.89 2.63 -21.17
N THR A 269 -37.82 2.63 -20.23
CA THR A 269 -38.63 3.79 -19.88
C THR A 269 -38.13 4.38 -18.56
N TYR A 270 -37.87 5.68 -18.54
CA TYR A 270 -37.66 6.49 -17.34
C TYR A 270 -38.73 7.59 -17.37
N GLY A 271 -39.69 7.59 -16.46
CA GLY A 271 -40.73 8.61 -16.53
C GLY A 271 -42.09 8.28 -15.92
N VAL A 272 -43.09 8.95 -16.47
CA VAL A 272 -44.50 8.59 -16.25
C VAL A 272 -45.03 8.04 -17.57
N THR A 273 -45.70 6.90 -17.52
CA THR A 273 -46.37 6.27 -18.66
C THR A 273 -47.76 5.85 -18.22
N ASP A 274 -48.80 6.16 -18.99
CA ASP A 274 -50.21 5.84 -18.63
C ASP A 274 -50.56 6.19 -17.18
N ALA A 275 -50.54 7.50 -16.85
CA ALA A 275 -50.59 7.94 -15.46
C ALA A 275 -51.97 7.70 -14.83
N ALA A 276 -53.02 7.79 -15.64
CA ALA A 276 -54.38 7.32 -15.37
C ALA A 276 -55.14 7.34 -16.71
N PRO A 277 -55.46 6.18 -17.32
CA PRO A 277 -56.15 6.12 -18.60
C PRO A 277 -57.57 6.67 -18.53
N ASP A 278 -58.39 6.23 -17.56
CA ASP A 278 -59.80 6.61 -17.44
C ASP A 278 -60.05 7.51 -16.21
N VAL A 279 -60.14 8.83 -16.44
CA VAL A 279 -60.23 9.83 -15.35
C VAL A 279 -61.62 10.46 -15.26
N SER A 280 -62.47 9.95 -14.36
CA SER A 280 -63.80 10.51 -14.11
C SER A 280 -63.80 11.85 -13.33
N THR A 281 -64.96 12.48 -13.18
CA THR A 281 -65.10 13.92 -12.96
C THR A 281 -64.65 14.43 -11.58
N ASN A 282 -64.14 15.67 -11.55
CA ASN A 282 -63.58 16.36 -10.38
C ASN A 282 -62.38 15.64 -9.71
N SER A 283 -61.65 14.79 -10.44
CA SER A 283 -60.57 13.98 -9.87
C SER A 283 -59.20 14.63 -10.04
N THR A 284 -58.24 14.31 -9.17
CA THR A 284 -56.87 14.86 -9.20
C THR A 284 -55.82 13.76 -9.19
N ILE A 285 -55.01 13.64 -10.24
CA ILE A 285 -53.88 12.71 -10.32
C ILE A 285 -52.55 13.47 -10.33
N THR A 286 -51.59 13.02 -9.52
CA THR A 286 -50.21 13.52 -9.51
C THR A 286 -49.24 12.35 -9.59
N ALA A 287 -48.53 12.23 -10.72
CA ALA A 287 -47.55 11.19 -10.98
C ALA A 287 -46.14 11.79 -11.15
N SER A 288 -45.13 11.18 -10.54
CA SER A 288 -43.76 11.72 -10.59
C SER A 288 -42.66 10.65 -10.59
N ALA A 289 -41.70 10.79 -11.50
CA ALA A 289 -40.49 9.98 -11.59
C ALA A 289 -39.26 10.89 -11.44
N THR A 290 -38.60 10.84 -10.28
CA THR A 290 -37.55 11.80 -9.90
C THR A 290 -36.23 11.11 -9.61
N THR A 291 -35.13 11.68 -10.11
CA THR A 291 -33.75 11.34 -9.67
C THR A 291 -33.03 12.61 -9.25
N ASN A 292 -32.58 12.66 -8.00
CA ASN A 292 -31.85 13.80 -7.45
C ASN A 292 -30.39 13.41 -7.19
N PHE A 293 -29.45 14.20 -7.70
CA PHE A 293 -28.04 14.16 -7.37
C PHE A 293 -27.67 15.45 -6.63
N THR A 294 -27.74 15.40 -5.30
CA THR A 294 -27.49 16.55 -4.43
C THR A 294 -26.13 16.41 -3.76
N THR A 295 -25.19 17.32 -4.02
CA THR A 295 -23.92 17.38 -3.27
C THR A 295 -23.75 18.72 -2.58
N THR A 296 -23.74 18.72 -1.25
CA THR A 296 -23.51 19.90 -0.41
C THR A 296 -22.13 19.77 0.22
N THR A 297 -21.22 20.72 -0.03
CA THR A 297 -19.80 20.54 0.29
C THR A 297 -19.15 21.79 0.87
N ASP A 298 -18.43 21.65 1.98
CA ASP A 298 -17.51 22.65 2.54
C ASP A 298 -16.06 22.11 2.50
N GLY A 299 -15.06 22.98 2.44
CA GLY A 299 -13.64 22.62 2.37
C GLY A 299 -13.11 22.40 0.94
N PHE A 300 -12.54 21.22 0.66
CA PHE A 300 -11.91 20.87 -0.62
C PHE A 300 -12.54 19.60 -1.21
N ASN A 301 -13.43 19.70 -2.21
CA ASN A 301 -14.18 18.51 -2.67
C ASN A 301 -14.20 18.32 -4.19
N GLN A 302 -14.31 17.06 -4.61
CA GLN A 302 -14.54 16.68 -6.00
C GLN A 302 -15.80 15.82 -6.13
N SER A 303 -16.90 16.41 -6.59
CA SER A 303 -18.14 15.68 -6.87
C SER A 303 -18.26 15.30 -8.35
N LYS A 304 -18.77 14.09 -8.60
CA LYS A 304 -19.09 13.60 -9.95
C LYS A 304 -20.45 12.92 -9.93
N SER A 305 -21.43 13.53 -10.60
CA SER A 305 -22.80 13.06 -10.65
C SER A 305 -23.18 12.73 -12.10
N SER A 306 -23.65 11.52 -12.39
CA SER A 306 -23.94 11.14 -13.78
C SER A 306 -25.15 10.23 -13.97
N PHE A 307 -26.06 10.63 -14.85
CA PHE A 307 -27.07 9.76 -15.43
C PHE A 307 -26.53 9.26 -16.78
N ASN A 308 -26.43 7.94 -16.97
CA ASN A 308 -25.78 7.32 -18.12
C ASN A 308 -26.68 6.25 -18.73
N VAL A 309 -26.93 6.34 -20.03
CA VAL A 309 -27.60 5.34 -20.86
C VAL A 309 -26.63 4.92 -21.95
N ALA A 310 -26.26 3.63 -21.99
CA ALA A 310 -25.18 3.15 -22.85
C ALA A 310 -25.52 1.84 -23.57
N VAL A 311 -25.24 1.80 -24.87
CA VAL A 311 -25.36 0.62 -25.73
C VAL A 311 -24.00 0.29 -26.34
N SER A 312 -23.60 -0.99 -26.26
CA SER A 312 -22.32 -1.47 -26.78
C SER A 312 -22.42 -2.82 -27.48
N ALA A 313 -21.85 -2.93 -28.68
CA ALA A 313 -21.75 -4.17 -29.43
C ALA A 313 -20.33 -4.39 -29.98
N SER A 314 -19.84 -5.63 -29.89
CA SER A 314 -18.53 -6.03 -30.39
C SER A 314 -18.61 -7.27 -31.29
N ASN A 315 -18.06 -7.14 -32.50
CA ASN A 315 -18.07 -8.12 -33.58
C ASN A 315 -19.46 -8.75 -33.90
N PRO A 316 -20.57 -7.99 -33.96
CA PRO A 316 -21.87 -8.57 -34.31
C PRO A 316 -21.92 -8.96 -35.79
N VAL A 317 -22.46 -10.14 -36.07
CA VAL A 317 -22.62 -10.68 -37.43
C VAL A 317 -24.09 -11.00 -37.69
N GLY A 318 -24.68 -10.39 -38.72
CA GLY A 318 -26.08 -10.62 -39.11
C GLY A 318 -27.12 -10.45 -37.99
N SER A 319 -26.80 -9.67 -36.96
CA SER A 319 -27.59 -9.55 -35.73
C SER A 319 -28.40 -8.24 -35.71
N THR A 320 -29.53 -8.25 -35.00
CA THR A 320 -30.47 -7.13 -34.96
C THR A 320 -30.60 -6.60 -33.53
N PHE A 321 -30.44 -5.29 -33.36
CA PHE A 321 -30.64 -4.60 -32.09
C PHE A 321 -31.81 -3.62 -32.24
N ASN A 322 -32.94 -3.88 -31.60
CA ASN A 322 -34.12 -3.02 -31.58
C ASN A 322 -34.24 -2.43 -30.17
N GLN A 323 -33.98 -1.14 -29.97
CA GLN A 323 -33.90 -0.55 -28.64
C GLN A 323 -34.62 0.80 -28.56
N GLY A 324 -35.69 0.85 -27.76
CA GLY A 324 -36.36 2.09 -27.37
C GLY A 324 -35.85 2.56 -26.02
N PHE A 325 -35.54 3.86 -25.92
CA PHE A 325 -35.18 4.54 -24.68
C PHE A 325 -36.05 5.79 -24.56
N THR A 326 -37.02 5.78 -23.65
CA THR A 326 -37.90 6.92 -23.38
C THR A 326 -37.52 7.53 -22.03
N TYR A 327 -37.21 8.82 -22.03
CA TYR A 327 -37.07 9.65 -20.84
C TYR A 327 -38.16 10.71 -20.90
N GLY A 328 -39.15 10.72 -19.98
CA GLY A 328 -40.19 11.73 -20.07
C GLY A 328 -41.55 11.39 -19.52
N VAL A 329 -42.58 11.98 -20.13
CA VAL A 329 -43.98 11.64 -19.91
C VAL A 329 -44.54 11.10 -21.23
N THR A 330 -45.17 9.94 -21.18
CA THR A 330 -45.79 9.28 -22.33
C THR A 330 -47.21 8.90 -21.96
N ASP A 331 -48.18 9.09 -22.85
CA ASP A 331 -49.58 8.69 -22.68
C ASP A 331 -50.14 9.21 -21.34
N ALA A 332 -50.01 10.52 -21.05
CA ALA A 332 -50.09 10.99 -19.66
C ALA A 332 -51.48 10.84 -19.03
N ALA A 333 -52.54 10.96 -19.85
CA ALA A 333 -53.89 10.50 -19.55
C ALA A 333 -54.71 10.42 -20.85
N PRO A 334 -54.90 9.22 -21.44
CA PRO A 334 -55.84 8.92 -22.52
C PRO A 334 -57.18 9.70 -22.50
N ASP A 335 -58.05 9.45 -21.52
CA ASP A 335 -59.43 9.92 -21.48
C ASP A 335 -59.71 10.76 -20.22
N VAL A 336 -59.84 12.08 -20.38
CA VAL A 336 -59.94 13.02 -19.24
C VAL A 336 -61.32 13.67 -19.16
N SER A 337 -62.17 13.16 -18.27
CA SER A 337 -63.50 13.74 -18.01
C SER A 337 -63.45 15.08 -17.22
N THR A 338 -64.62 15.65 -16.91
CA THR A 338 -64.76 17.11 -16.65
C THR A 338 -64.30 17.57 -15.27
N ASN A 339 -63.77 18.81 -15.22
CA ASN A 339 -63.17 19.47 -14.05
C ASN A 339 -61.99 18.70 -13.40
N SER A 340 -61.34 17.77 -14.11
CA SER A 340 -60.26 16.94 -13.54
C SER A 340 -58.87 17.57 -13.76
N THR A 341 -57.93 17.29 -12.85
CA THR A 341 -56.58 17.86 -12.87
C THR A 341 -55.51 16.78 -12.84
N ILE A 342 -54.58 16.80 -13.80
CA ILE A 342 -53.55 15.76 -13.97
C ILE A 342 -52.17 16.41 -14.04
N THR A 343 -51.25 15.95 -13.20
CA THR A 343 -49.86 16.45 -13.16
C THR A 343 -48.89 15.27 -13.28
N ALA A 344 -48.22 15.16 -14.42
CA ALA A 344 -47.23 14.13 -14.70
C ALA A 344 -45.83 14.75 -14.85
N SER A 345 -44.81 14.17 -14.21
CA SER A 345 -43.45 14.73 -14.22
C SER A 345 -42.34 13.68 -14.23
N ALA A 346 -41.37 13.85 -15.12
CA ALA A 346 -40.12 13.09 -15.16
C ALA A 346 -38.95 14.05 -14.98
N THR A 347 -38.27 13.96 -13.84
CA THR A 347 -37.26 14.95 -13.42
C THR A 347 -35.92 14.30 -13.08
N THR A 348 -34.83 14.92 -13.53
CA THR A 348 -33.47 14.62 -13.08
C THR A 348 -32.78 15.90 -12.63
N ASN A 349 -32.45 16.02 -11.35
CA ASN A 349 -31.78 17.18 -10.78
C ASN A 349 -30.32 16.86 -10.47
N PHE A 350 -29.40 17.71 -10.92
CA PHE A 350 -28.00 17.72 -10.53
C PHE A 350 -27.72 19.02 -9.78
N THR A 351 -27.85 18.97 -8.45
CA THR A 351 -27.70 20.13 -7.55
C THR A 351 -26.36 20.05 -6.83
N THR A 352 -25.48 21.03 -7.02
CA THR A 352 -24.22 21.13 -6.26
C THR A 352 -24.13 22.47 -5.55
N THR A 353 -24.20 22.45 -4.22
CA THR A 353 -24.07 23.61 -3.35
C THR A 353 -22.72 23.57 -2.66
N THR A 354 -21.87 24.57 -2.85
CA THR A 354 -20.45 24.47 -2.48
C THR A 354 -19.90 25.75 -1.84
N ASP A 355 -19.18 25.61 -0.73
CA ASP A 355 -18.32 26.65 -0.13
C ASP A 355 -16.85 26.14 -0.13
N GLY A 356 -15.88 27.05 -0.15
CA GLY A 356 -14.44 26.74 -0.18
C GLY A 356 -13.87 26.52 -1.59
N PHE A 357 -13.24 25.36 -1.84
CA PHE A 357 -12.59 25.01 -3.10
C PHE A 357 -13.15 23.71 -3.69
N ASN A 358 -13.99 23.76 -4.73
CA ASN A 358 -14.66 22.55 -5.21
C ASN A 358 -14.61 22.35 -6.73
N GLN A 359 -14.61 21.08 -7.15
CA GLN A 359 -14.72 20.68 -8.55
C GLN A 359 -15.93 19.75 -8.75
N SER A 360 -17.04 20.30 -9.24
CA SER A 360 -18.22 19.51 -9.59
C SER A 360 -18.25 19.13 -11.07
N LYS A 361 -18.66 17.89 -11.36
CA LYS A 361 -18.90 17.43 -12.74
C LYS A 361 -20.23 16.70 -12.81
N SER A 362 -21.19 17.27 -13.52
CA SER A 362 -22.53 16.74 -13.68
C SER A 362 -22.80 16.38 -15.14
N SER A 363 -23.30 15.19 -15.42
CA SER A 363 -23.53 14.78 -16.81
C SER A 363 -24.74 13.86 -17.01
N PHE A 364 -25.61 14.23 -17.94
CA PHE A 364 -26.58 13.33 -18.55
C PHE A 364 -25.99 12.82 -19.88
N ASN A 365 -25.81 11.51 -20.02
CA ASN A 365 -25.14 10.89 -21.16
C ASN A 365 -26.00 9.80 -21.79
N VAL A 366 -26.15 9.84 -23.11
CA VAL A 366 -26.79 8.80 -23.94
C VAL A 366 -25.81 8.39 -25.02
N ALA A 367 -25.44 7.11 -25.09
CA ALA A 367 -24.37 6.63 -25.96
C ALA A 367 -24.69 5.32 -26.67
N VAL A 368 -24.44 5.25 -27.98
CA VAL A 368 -24.43 4.02 -28.78
C VAL A 368 -23.04 3.79 -29.37
N SER A 369 -22.55 2.55 -29.23
CA SER A 369 -21.21 2.15 -29.69
C SER A 369 -21.21 0.78 -30.35
N ALA A 370 -20.60 0.67 -31.53
CA ALA A 370 -20.43 -0.59 -32.26
C ALA A 370 -18.99 -0.75 -32.78
N SER A 371 -18.45 -1.97 -32.68
CA SER A 371 -17.11 -2.32 -33.16
C SER A 371 -17.12 -3.55 -34.06
N ASN A 372 -16.54 -3.40 -35.25
CA ASN A 372 -16.51 -4.38 -36.35
C ASN A 372 -17.86 -5.04 -36.68
N PRO A 373 -19.00 -4.31 -36.79
CA PRO A 373 -20.28 -4.92 -37.12
C PRO A 373 -20.34 -5.31 -38.60
N VAL A 374 -20.80 -6.53 -38.88
CA VAL A 374 -20.91 -7.10 -40.24
C VAL A 374 -22.36 -7.49 -40.50
N GLY A 375 -22.98 -6.93 -41.54
CA GLY A 375 -24.34 -7.25 -41.96
C GLY A 375 -25.42 -7.09 -40.87
N SER A 376 -25.11 -6.36 -39.80
CA SER A 376 -25.95 -6.24 -38.60
C SER A 376 -26.74 -4.93 -38.59
N THR A 377 -27.93 -4.96 -38.02
CA THR A 377 -28.87 -3.83 -38.00
C THR A 377 -29.06 -3.31 -36.58
N PHE A 378 -28.97 -1.99 -36.41
CA PHE A 378 -29.24 -1.28 -35.17
C PHE A 378 -30.43 -0.35 -35.43
N ASN A 379 -31.54 -0.58 -34.72
CA ASN A 379 -32.78 0.19 -34.76
C ASN A 379 -32.96 0.81 -33.38
N GLN A 380 -32.67 2.10 -33.23
CA GLN A 380 -32.61 2.77 -31.94
C GLN A 380 -33.57 3.96 -31.91
N GLY A 381 -34.53 3.96 -30.99
CA GLY A 381 -35.33 5.13 -30.65
C GLY A 381 -34.83 5.72 -29.33
N PHE A 382 -34.57 7.01 -29.29
CA PHE A 382 -34.28 7.77 -28.07
C PHE A 382 -35.21 8.97 -28.00
N THR A 383 -36.15 8.95 -27.06
CA THR A 383 -37.10 10.03 -26.82
C THR A 383 -36.77 10.69 -25.49
N TYR A 384 -36.62 12.01 -25.48
CA TYR A 384 -36.52 12.85 -24.30
C TYR A 384 -37.63 13.90 -24.39
N GLY A 385 -38.63 13.87 -23.51
CA GLY A 385 -39.68 14.89 -23.58
C GLY A 385 -41.07 14.47 -23.14
N VAL A 386 -42.09 15.02 -23.80
CA VAL A 386 -43.50 14.64 -23.59
C VAL A 386 -44.05 14.11 -24.90
N THR A 387 -44.65 12.93 -24.88
CA THR A 387 -45.28 12.28 -26.04
C THR A 387 -46.70 11.89 -25.71
N ASP A 388 -47.68 12.27 -26.54
CA ASP A 388 -49.10 11.98 -26.32
C ASP A 388 -49.58 12.39 -24.91
N ALA A 389 -49.60 13.70 -24.66
CA ALA A 389 -49.82 14.18 -23.28
C ALA A 389 -51.27 13.97 -22.81
N ALA A 390 -52.25 14.06 -23.71
CA ALA A 390 -53.63 13.63 -23.50
C ALA A 390 -54.39 13.60 -24.84
N PRO A 391 -54.75 12.40 -25.37
CA PRO A 391 -55.59 12.22 -26.54
C PRO A 391 -56.91 13.03 -26.52
N ASP A 392 -57.75 12.79 -25.51
CA ASP A 392 -59.14 13.26 -25.45
C ASP A 392 -59.40 14.04 -24.14
N VAL A 393 -59.57 15.37 -24.25
CA VAL A 393 -59.70 16.25 -23.08
C VAL A 393 -61.06 16.94 -23.02
N SER A 394 -61.92 16.45 -22.13
CA SER A 394 -63.23 17.05 -21.85
C SER A 394 -63.13 18.37 -21.04
N THR A 395 -64.27 18.97 -20.69
CA THR A 395 -64.39 20.40 -20.35
C THR A 395 -63.91 20.80 -18.95
N ASN A 396 -63.37 22.03 -18.85
CA ASN A 396 -62.76 22.62 -17.64
C ASN A 396 -61.58 21.83 -17.03
N SER A 397 -60.97 20.88 -17.75
CA SER A 397 -59.91 20.02 -17.21
C SER A 397 -58.50 20.60 -17.45
N THR A 398 -57.56 20.30 -16.55
CA THR A 398 -56.19 20.87 -16.55
C THR A 398 -55.13 19.78 -16.52
N ILE A 399 -54.23 19.77 -17.49
CA ILE A 399 -53.20 18.73 -17.66
C ILE A 399 -51.82 19.39 -17.73
N THR A 400 -50.90 18.92 -16.90
CA THR A 400 -49.51 19.42 -16.82
C THR A 400 -48.54 18.26 -16.94
N ALA A 401 -47.87 18.14 -18.08
CA ALA A 401 -46.86 17.12 -18.37
C ALA A 401 -45.46 17.77 -18.49
N SER A 402 -44.45 17.19 -17.85
CA SER A 402 -43.11 17.78 -17.84
C SER A 402 -41.98 16.74 -17.83
N ALA A 403 -40.97 16.96 -18.67
CA ALA A 403 -39.73 16.19 -18.74
C ALA A 403 -38.55 17.14 -18.57
N THR A 404 -37.91 17.12 -17.40
CA THR A 404 -36.97 18.16 -16.97
C THR A 404 -35.63 17.58 -16.52
N THR A 405 -34.53 18.14 -17.01
CA THR A 405 -33.18 17.92 -16.48
C THR A 405 -32.60 19.23 -16.01
N ASN A 406 -32.32 19.35 -14.70
CA ASN A 406 -31.75 20.55 -14.12
C ASN A 406 -30.28 20.33 -13.73
N PHE A 407 -29.40 21.21 -14.15
CA PHE A 407 -28.02 21.31 -13.68
C PHE A 407 -27.86 22.61 -12.90
N THR A 408 -27.99 22.55 -11.58
CA THR A 408 -27.97 23.69 -10.67
C THR A 408 -26.67 23.70 -9.88
N THR A 409 -25.84 24.74 -10.01
CA THR A 409 -24.62 24.89 -9.19
C THR A 409 -24.62 26.22 -8.46
N THR A 410 -24.73 26.17 -7.14
CA THR A 410 -24.71 27.35 -6.25
C THR A 410 -23.39 27.36 -5.50
N THR A 411 -22.60 28.43 -5.62
CA THR A 411 -21.19 28.41 -5.20
C THR A 411 -20.77 29.70 -4.50
N ASP A 412 -20.11 29.59 -3.35
CA ASP A 412 -19.25 30.63 -2.76
C ASP A 412 -17.77 30.15 -2.80
N GLY A 413 -16.82 31.08 -2.76
CA GLY A 413 -15.38 30.78 -2.79
C GLY A 413 -14.77 30.61 -4.20
N PHE A 414 -14.08 29.48 -4.43
CA PHE A 414 -13.37 29.16 -5.68
C PHE A 414 -13.82 27.81 -6.24
N ASN A 415 -14.65 27.79 -7.30
CA ASN A 415 -15.21 26.52 -7.78
C ASN A 415 -15.11 26.34 -9.31
N GLN A 416 -14.93 25.09 -9.74
CA GLN A 416 -14.98 24.67 -11.13
C GLN A 416 -16.14 23.71 -11.37
N SER A 417 -17.25 24.20 -11.92
CA SER A 417 -18.40 23.36 -12.28
C SER A 417 -18.39 23.01 -13.77
N LYS A 418 -18.64 21.74 -14.11
CA LYS A 418 -18.69 21.25 -15.49
C LYS A 418 -19.93 20.40 -15.71
N SER A 419 -20.95 21.01 -16.32
CA SER A 419 -22.26 20.41 -16.58
C SER A 419 -22.41 20.04 -18.05
N SER A 420 -23.00 18.90 -18.36
CA SER A 420 -23.17 18.48 -19.76
C SER A 420 -24.36 17.57 -19.99
N PHE A 421 -25.08 17.82 -21.09
CA PHE A 421 -26.04 16.91 -21.69
C PHE A 421 -25.40 16.39 -22.98
N ASN A 422 -25.20 15.08 -23.11
CA ASN A 422 -24.44 14.48 -24.22
C ASN A 422 -25.23 13.33 -24.84
N VAL A 423 -25.40 13.37 -26.17
CA VAL A 423 -25.99 12.29 -26.97
C VAL A 423 -25.01 11.90 -28.06
N ALA A 424 -24.60 10.63 -28.12
CA ALA A 424 -23.51 10.18 -28.98
C ALA A 424 -23.81 8.84 -29.68
N VAL A 425 -23.55 8.77 -30.99
CA VAL A 425 -23.50 7.52 -31.77
C VAL A 425 -22.11 7.33 -32.36
N SER A 426 -21.57 6.12 -32.23
CA SER A 426 -20.23 5.77 -32.69
C SER A 426 -20.17 4.36 -33.30
N ALA A 427 -19.57 4.25 -34.48
CA ALA A 427 -19.31 2.97 -35.14
C ALA A 427 -17.86 2.87 -35.63
N SER A 428 -17.25 1.70 -35.49
CA SER A 428 -15.88 1.44 -35.96
C SER A 428 -15.82 0.21 -36.87
N ASN A 429 -15.26 0.41 -38.07
CA ASN A 429 -15.15 -0.56 -39.15
C ASN A 429 -16.47 -1.29 -39.52
N PRO A 430 -17.62 -0.59 -39.72
CA PRO A 430 -18.86 -1.26 -40.08
C PRO A 430 -18.85 -1.72 -41.55
N VAL A 431 -19.30 -2.96 -41.80
CA VAL A 431 -19.30 -3.61 -43.12
C VAL A 431 -20.70 -4.12 -43.47
N GLY A 432 -21.36 -3.52 -44.46
CA GLY A 432 -22.72 -3.89 -44.86
C GLY A 432 -23.78 -3.72 -43.76
N SER A 433 -23.50 -2.91 -42.74
CA SER A 433 -24.36 -2.74 -41.55
C SER A 433 -25.31 -1.55 -41.70
N THR A 434 -26.46 -1.62 -41.04
CA THR A 434 -27.47 -0.55 -41.05
C THR A 434 -27.67 0.01 -39.65
N PHE A 435 -27.65 1.33 -39.51
CA PHE A 435 -27.98 2.06 -38.30
C PHE A 435 -29.19 2.95 -38.59
N ASN A 436 -30.33 2.66 -37.98
CA ASN A 436 -31.56 3.41 -38.04
C ASN A 436 -31.78 4.05 -36.66
N GLN A 437 -31.58 5.36 -36.57
CA GLN A 437 -31.54 6.08 -35.30
C GLN A 437 -32.58 7.20 -35.30
N GLY A 438 -33.59 7.11 -34.43
CA GLY A 438 -34.48 8.21 -34.10
C GLY A 438 -34.05 8.86 -32.79
N PHE A 439 -33.92 10.19 -32.80
CA PHE A 439 -33.67 11.01 -31.62
C PHE A 439 -34.73 12.11 -31.54
N THR A 440 -35.62 12.04 -30.55
CA THR A 440 -36.65 13.06 -30.29
C THR A 440 -36.30 13.78 -29.00
N TYR A 441 -36.18 15.11 -29.05
CA TYR A 441 -36.07 15.99 -27.88
C TYR A 441 -37.19 17.03 -27.97
N GLY A 442 -38.23 16.95 -27.16
CA GLY A 442 -39.34 17.91 -27.31
C GLY A 442 -40.70 17.50 -26.81
N VAL A 443 -41.73 18.13 -27.35
CA VAL A 443 -43.13 17.73 -27.16
C VAL A 443 -43.67 17.26 -28.52
N THR A 444 -44.23 16.05 -28.59
CA THR A 444 -44.76 15.47 -29.83
C THR A 444 -46.14 14.88 -29.58
N ASP A 445 -47.16 15.30 -30.32
CA ASP A 445 -48.57 15.01 -30.02
C ASP A 445 -48.94 15.49 -28.60
N ALA A 446 -49.29 16.77 -28.46
CA ALA A 446 -49.58 17.32 -27.13
C ALA A 446 -51.04 17.08 -26.71
N ALA A 447 -51.99 17.25 -27.64
CA ALA A 447 -53.37 16.76 -27.55
C ALA A 447 -54.06 16.91 -28.92
N PRO A 448 -54.54 15.82 -29.55
CA PRO A 448 -55.33 15.88 -30.77
C PRO A 448 -56.65 16.66 -30.63
N ASP A 449 -57.46 16.34 -29.61
CA ASP A 449 -58.84 16.84 -29.48
C ASP A 449 -59.09 17.49 -28.10
N VAL A 450 -59.28 18.82 -28.09
CA VAL A 450 -59.41 19.61 -26.84
C VAL A 450 -60.72 20.39 -26.77
N SER A 451 -61.63 19.91 -25.91
CA SER A 451 -62.92 20.55 -25.62
C SER A 451 -62.79 21.80 -24.73
N THR A 452 -63.92 22.47 -24.44
CA THR A 452 -63.95 23.88 -24.04
C THR A 452 -63.49 24.19 -22.61
N ASN A 453 -62.84 25.36 -22.46
CA ASN A 453 -62.23 25.88 -21.22
C ASN A 453 -61.09 25.03 -20.62
N SER A 454 -60.55 24.06 -21.34
CA SER A 454 -59.51 23.15 -20.83
C SER A 454 -58.09 23.68 -21.10
N THR A 455 -57.13 23.32 -20.24
CA THR A 455 -55.77 23.87 -20.26
C THR A 455 -54.72 22.76 -20.23
N ILE A 456 -53.86 22.72 -21.24
CA ILE A 456 -52.81 21.68 -21.37
C ILE A 456 -51.44 22.36 -21.42
N THR A 457 -50.54 21.97 -20.51
CA THR A 457 -49.17 22.48 -20.44
C THR A 457 -48.20 21.32 -20.56
N ALA A 458 -47.45 21.26 -21.67
CA ALA A 458 -46.47 20.23 -21.95
C ALA A 458 -45.07 20.86 -22.06
N SER A 459 -44.06 20.29 -21.39
CA SER A 459 -42.72 20.88 -21.38
C SER A 459 -41.59 19.85 -21.41
N ALA A 460 -40.63 20.05 -22.31
CA ALA A 460 -39.40 19.27 -22.43
C ALA A 460 -38.19 20.21 -22.25
N THR A 461 -37.57 20.17 -21.07
CA THR A 461 -36.65 21.22 -20.62
C THR A 461 -35.31 20.66 -20.15
N THR A 462 -34.22 21.33 -20.52
CA THR A 462 -32.90 21.16 -19.89
C THR A 462 -32.41 22.52 -19.40
N ASN A 463 -32.23 22.68 -18.10
CA ASN A 463 -31.76 23.93 -17.49
C ASN A 463 -30.30 23.78 -17.02
N PHE A 464 -29.48 24.78 -17.30
CA PHE A 464 -28.14 24.94 -16.75
C PHE A 464 -28.08 26.25 -15.95
N THR A 465 -28.28 26.16 -14.64
CA THR A 465 -28.33 27.32 -13.73
C THR A 465 -27.07 27.36 -12.88
N THR A 466 -26.32 28.46 -12.91
CA THR A 466 -25.15 28.65 -12.04
C THR A 466 -25.22 29.99 -11.33
N THR A 467 -25.32 29.95 -10.00
CA THR A 467 -25.38 31.12 -9.12
C THR A 467 -24.08 31.19 -8.33
N THR A 468 -23.32 32.27 -8.47
CA THR A 468 -21.93 32.30 -8.01
C THR A 468 -21.54 33.61 -7.33
N ASP A 469 -21.09 33.50 -6.09
CA ASP A 469 -20.28 34.52 -5.41
C ASP A 469 -18.81 34.04 -5.37
N GLY A 470 -17.86 34.97 -5.45
CA GLY A 470 -16.44 34.65 -5.56
C GLY A 470 -15.97 34.23 -6.97
N PHE A 471 -14.72 33.73 -7.06
CA PHE A 471 -14.04 33.44 -8.34
C PHE A 471 -14.38 32.05 -8.86
N ASN A 472 -15.27 31.95 -9.84
CA ASN A 472 -15.80 30.68 -10.31
C ASN A 472 -15.59 30.47 -11.83
N GLN A 473 -15.39 29.21 -12.23
CA GLN A 473 -15.33 28.79 -13.64
C GLN A 473 -16.40 27.73 -13.91
N SER A 474 -17.56 28.15 -14.42
CA SER A 474 -18.59 27.23 -14.91
C SER A 474 -18.46 26.96 -16.41
N LYS A 475 -18.61 25.68 -16.80
CA LYS A 475 -18.79 25.30 -18.21
C LYS A 475 -19.98 24.36 -18.35
N SER A 476 -21.02 24.84 -19.02
CA SER A 476 -22.20 24.07 -19.40
C SER A 476 -22.14 23.71 -20.89
N SER A 477 -22.76 22.60 -21.31
CA SER A 477 -22.81 22.22 -22.73
C SER A 477 -23.95 21.25 -23.04
N PHE A 478 -24.52 21.38 -24.23
CA PHE A 478 -25.50 20.46 -24.81
C PHE A 478 -24.91 19.96 -26.14
N ASN A 479 -24.62 18.65 -26.23
CA ASN A 479 -23.84 18.07 -27.31
C ASN A 479 -24.61 16.89 -27.94
N VAL A 480 -24.82 16.91 -29.25
CA VAL A 480 -25.38 15.79 -30.03
C VAL A 480 -24.38 15.44 -31.14
N ALA A 481 -23.97 14.18 -31.24
CA ALA A 481 -22.90 13.74 -32.15
C ALA A 481 -23.17 12.36 -32.77
N VAL A 482 -22.83 12.20 -34.04
CA VAL A 482 -22.87 10.93 -34.78
C VAL A 482 -21.52 10.75 -35.50
N SER A 483 -20.93 9.56 -35.42
CA SER A 483 -19.59 9.29 -35.93
C SER A 483 -19.44 7.85 -36.44
N ALA A 484 -18.69 7.69 -37.53
CA ALA A 484 -18.32 6.38 -38.07
C ALA A 484 -16.88 6.42 -38.60
N SER A 485 -16.09 5.39 -38.28
CA SER A 485 -14.74 5.21 -38.82
C SER A 485 -14.67 4.00 -39.75
N ASN A 486 -14.03 4.18 -40.91
CA ASN A 486 -13.85 3.17 -41.96
C ASN A 486 -15.13 2.42 -42.40
N PRO A 487 -16.26 3.10 -42.70
CA PRO A 487 -17.48 2.41 -43.15
C PRO A 487 -17.33 1.84 -44.57
N VAL A 488 -17.75 0.59 -44.75
CA VAL A 488 -17.80 -0.11 -46.04
C VAL A 488 -19.23 -0.56 -46.29
N GLY A 489 -19.86 -0.06 -47.36
CA GLY A 489 -21.22 -0.45 -47.78
C GLY A 489 -22.30 -0.35 -46.70
N SER A 490 -22.10 0.49 -45.69
CA SER A 490 -22.97 0.60 -44.50
C SER A 490 -23.83 1.86 -44.54
N THR A 491 -25.04 1.78 -43.99
CA THR A 491 -26.08 2.82 -44.07
C THR A 491 -26.35 3.42 -42.69
N PHE A 492 -26.47 4.75 -42.63
CA PHE A 492 -26.84 5.50 -41.41
C PHE A 492 -28.07 6.36 -41.71
N ASN A 493 -29.24 5.89 -41.32
CA ASN A 493 -30.52 6.57 -41.42
C ASN A 493 -30.78 7.28 -40.08
N GLN A 494 -30.74 8.61 -40.08
CA GLN A 494 -30.80 9.43 -38.86
C GLN A 494 -32.02 10.36 -38.91
N GLY A 495 -32.93 10.21 -37.95
CA GLY A 495 -33.95 11.20 -37.61
C GLY A 495 -33.54 11.97 -36.35
N PHE A 496 -33.65 13.30 -36.38
CA PHE A 496 -33.48 14.15 -35.21
C PHE A 496 -34.60 15.19 -35.17
N THR A 497 -35.50 15.05 -34.20
CA THR A 497 -36.61 15.98 -33.94
C THR A 497 -36.26 16.78 -32.71
N TYR A 498 -36.20 18.11 -32.84
CA TYR A 498 -36.01 19.04 -31.72
C TYR A 498 -37.04 20.16 -31.80
N GLY A 499 -37.87 20.32 -30.77
CA GLY A 499 -38.89 21.37 -30.72
C GLY A 499 -40.25 20.86 -30.25
N VAL A 500 -41.32 21.44 -30.79
CA VAL A 500 -42.69 20.95 -30.63
C VAL A 500 -43.19 20.52 -32.01
N THR A 501 -43.77 19.32 -32.12
CA THR A 501 -44.45 18.84 -33.33
C THR A 501 -45.89 18.45 -33.01
N ASP A 502 -46.81 18.80 -33.89
CA ASP A 502 -48.21 18.35 -33.87
C ASP A 502 -48.90 18.61 -32.52
N ALA A 503 -48.91 19.89 -32.11
CA ALA A 503 -49.36 20.29 -30.77
C ALA A 503 -50.88 20.18 -30.54
N ALA A 504 -51.68 20.41 -31.60
CA ALA A 504 -53.12 20.11 -31.68
C ALA A 504 -53.62 20.43 -33.10
N PRO A 505 -54.32 19.51 -33.79
CA PRO A 505 -55.03 19.81 -35.04
C PRO A 505 -56.31 20.62 -34.82
N ASP A 506 -57.14 20.23 -33.85
CA ASP A 506 -58.48 20.80 -33.62
C ASP A 506 -58.66 21.23 -32.14
N VAL A 507 -58.95 22.52 -31.94
CA VAL A 507 -59.08 23.13 -30.60
C VAL A 507 -60.35 23.95 -30.51
N SER A 508 -61.17 23.67 -29.50
CA SER A 508 -62.43 24.36 -29.27
C SER A 508 -62.30 25.70 -28.53
N THR A 509 -63.42 26.42 -28.38
CA THR A 509 -63.44 27.79 -27.83
C THR A 509 -62.99 27.87 -26.36
N ASN A 510 -62.19 28.89 -26.05
CA ASN A 510 -61.64 29.25 -24.73
C ASN A 510 -60.62 28.28 -24.12
N SER A 511 -60.16 27.25 -24.84
CA SER A 511 -59.12 26.33 -24.36
C SER A 511 -57.72 26.83 -24.68
N THR A 512 -56.71 26.42 -23.90
CA THR A 512 -55.32 26.87 -24.07
C THR A 512 -54.33 25.71 -24.03
N ILE A 513 -53.39 25.69 -24.97
CA ILE A 513 -52.36 24.65 -25.09
C ILE A 513 -51.00 25.33 -25.12
N THR A 514 -50.15 25.00 -24.15
CA THR A 514 -48.80 25.55 -23.99
C THR A 514 -47.79 24.40 -24.05
N ALA A 515 -47.38 24.05 -25.26
CA ALA A 515 -46.29 23.11 -25.50
C ALA A 515 -44.95 23.85 -25.64
N SER A 516 -43.89 23.35 -25.00
CA SER A 516 -42.57 23.99 -25.01
C SER A 516 -41.41 22.99 -24.99
N ALA A 517 -40.36 23.27 -25.76
CA ALA A 517 -39.12 22.50 -25.77
C ALA A 517 -37.93 23.46 -25.65
N THR A 518 -37.21 23.42 -24.53
CA THR A 518 -36.20 24.44 -24.18
C THR A 518 -34.89 23.88 -23.67
N THR A 519 -33.81 24.63 -23.90
CA THR A 519 -32.47 24.42 -23.36
C THR A 519 -31.95 25.76 -22.84
N ASN A 520 -32.00 25.96 -21.52
CA ASN A 520 -31.79 27.26 -20.90
C ASN A 520 -30.43 27.32 -20.20
N PHE A 521 -29.72 28.45 -20.32
CA PHE A 521 -28.43 28.68 -19.68
C PHE A 521 -28.48 29.99 -18.87
N THR A 522 -28.52 29.86 -17.55
CA THR A 522 -28.74 30.97 -16.61
C THR A 522 -27.51 31.14 -15.72
N THR A 523 -26.89 32.32 -15.77
CA THR A 523 -25.76 32.71 -14.91
C THR A 523 -26.12 33.96 -14.10
N THR A 524 -26.04 33.90 -12.78
CA THR A 524 -26.23 35.04 -11.87
C THR A 524 -24.99 35.23 -11.01
N THR A 525 -24.41 36.42 -11.04
CA THR A 525 -23.05 36.71 -10.57
C THR A 525 -22.94 38.14 -10.04
N ASP A 526 -22.42 38.34 -8.83
CA ASP A 526 -22.18 39.70 -8.30
C ASP A 526 -20.74 40.22 -8.57
N GLU A 527 -19.80 39.38 -9.04
CA GLU A 527 -18.50 39.82 -9.56
C GLU A 527 -17.93 38.95 -10.72
N PHE A 528 -16.66 39.15 -11.11
CA PHE A 528 -16.09 38.73 -12.41
C PHE A 528 -16.06 37.20 -12.65
N ASN A 529 -16.77 36.73 -13.69
CA ASN A 529 -16.89 35.32 -14.08
C ASN A 529 -16.54 35.11 -15.57
N GLN A 530 -16.02 33.92 -15.94
CA GLN A 530 -15.80 33.48 -17.32
C GLN A 530 -16.71 32.28 -17.65
N SER A 531 -17.97 32.56 -17.96
CA SER A 531 -18.90 31.55 -18.49
C SER A 531 -18.71 31.38 -20.00
N ILE A 532 -18.87 30.15 -20.50
CA ILE A 532 -18.80 29.82 -21.94
C ILE A 532 -20.00 28.96 -22.31
N GLN A 533 -20.87 29.51 -23.15
CA GLN A 533 -22.03 28.82 -23.74
C GLN A 533 -21.75 28.55 -25.23
N LEU A 534 -22.28 27.45 -25.79
CA LEU A 534 -22.18 27.14 -27.22
C LEU A 534 -23.51 26.61 -27.77
N LEU A 535 -24.00 27.22 -28.85
CA LEU A 535 -25.15 26.75 -29.63
C LEU A 535 -24.81 26.91 -31.12
N ASN A 536 -24.62 25.79 -31.83
CA ASN A 536 -24.13 25.81 -33.21
C ASN A 536 -25.28 25.97 -34.23
N THR A 537 -25.26 27.05 -35.00
CA THR A 537 -26.09 27.23 -36.22
C THR A 537 -25.18 27.52 -37.43
N SER A 538 -25.57 27.09 -38.63
CA SER A 538 -24.65 26.98 -39.78
C SER A 538 -24.93 28.00 -40.90
N ILE A 539 -23.94 28.83 -41.24
CA ILE A 539 -24.02 29.85 -42.30
C ILE A 539 -23.39 29.33 -43.60
N HIS A 540 -23.97 29.68 -44.75
CA HIS A 540 -23.54 29.24 -46.08
C HIS A 540 -22.23 29.89 -46.57
N THR A 541 -21.48 29.17 -47.43
CA THR A 541 -20.12 29.54 -47.85
C THR A 541 -20.04 30.20 -49.23
N PRO A 542 -19.10 31.14 -49.47
CA PRO A 542 -18.86 31.73 -50.79
C PRO A 542 -18.41 30.71 -51.85
N LYS A 543 -18.83 30.91 -53.10
CA LYS A 543 -18.54 30.04 -54.26
C LYS A 543 -18.01 30.87 -55.44
N LEU A 544 -17.31 30.21 -56.38
CA LEU A 544 -16.74 30.80 -57.61
C LEU A 544 -15.66 31.90 -57.37
N ILE A 545 -14.64 31.57 -56.58
CA ILE A 545 -13.46 32.42 -56.36
C ILE A 545 -12.48 32.26 -57.53
N GLN A 546 -11.87 33.36 -58.00
CA GLN A 546 -10.88 33.41 -59.08
C GLN A 546 -9.63 34.20 -58.68
N ILE A 547 -8.50 34.00 -59.38
CA ILE A 547 -7.22 34.64 -59.12
C ILE A 547 -6.62 35.17 -60.43
N SER A 548 -5.91 36.31 -60.37
CA SER A 548 -5.27 36.96 -61.51
C SER A 548 -4.00 37.73 -61.12
N ASN A 549 -3.19 38.11 -62.12
CA ASN A 549 -2.02 39.00 -61.99
C ASN A 549 -1.00 38.59 -60.88
N ILE A 550 -0.43 37.39 -61.02
CA ILE A 550 0.48 36.79 -60.04
C ILE A 550 1.92 37.25 -60.27
N THR A 551 2.65 37.53 -59.20
CA THR A 551 4.06 37.99 -59.20
C THR A 551 4.90 37.20 -58.18
N SER A 552 6.11 37.65 -57.86
CA SER A 552 6.92 37.12 -56.75
C SER A 552 6.40 37.53 -55.36
N THR A 553 5.62 38.61 -55.24
CA THR A 553 5.20 39.18 -53.94
C THR A 553 3.73 39.60 -53.85
N SER A 554 2.92 39.41 -54.89
CA SER A 554 1.48 39.76 -54.89
C SER A 554 0.65 38.97 -55.91
N PHE A 555 -0.66 38.87 -55.68
CA PHE A 555 -1.68 38.46 -56.66
C PHE A 555 -3.05 39.10 -56.35
N VAL A 556 -4.02 39.02 -57.27
CA VAL A 556 -5.38 39.61 -57.12
C VAL A 556 -6.44 38.51 -57.07
N ILE A 557 -7.30 38.53 -56.05
CA ILE A 557 -8.46 37.62 -55.88
C ILE A 557 -9.74 38.33 -56.36
N ILE A 558 -10.68 37.58 -56.94
CA ILE A 558 -11.99 38.07 -57.44
C ILE A 558 -13.09 37.07 -57.03
N TRP A 559 -14.27 37.54 -56.62
CA TRP A 559 -15.42 36.70 -56.24
C TRP A 559 -16.78 37.38 -56.50
N PRO A 560 -17.89 36.64 -56.67
CA PRO A 560 -19.22 37.24 -56.81
C PRO A 560 -19.78 37.72 -55.45
N VAL A 561 -20.48 38.86 -55.46
CA VAL A 561 -21.16 39.40 -54.27
C VAL A 561 -22.40 38.57 -53.92
N VAL A 562 -22.45 38.04 -52.69
CA VAL A 562 -23.62 37.33 -52.16
C VAL A 562 -24.69 38.34 -51.76
N LYS A 563 -25.89 38.25 -52.36
CA LYS A 563 -27.06 39.05 -51.97
C LYS A 563 -27.92 38.28 -50.96
N THR A 564 -28.14 38.87 -49.80
CA THR A 564 -29.08 38.37 -48.78
C THR A 564 -30.51 38.84 -49.09
N ASN A 565 -31.35 37.95 -49.61
CA ASN A 565 -32.79 38.22 -49.74
C ASN A 565 -33.46 38.04 -48.37
N GLY A 566 -33.81 39.14 -47.70
CA GLY A 566 -34.48 39.12 -46.40
C GLY A 566 -34.17 40.39 -45.58
N SER A 567 -35.17 41.25 -45.39
CA SER A 567 -34.98 42.60 -44.86
C SER A 567 -34.99 42.68 -43.33
N GLN A 568 -33.85 42.38 -42.69
CA GLN A 568 -33.60 42.83 -41.31
C GLN A 568 -32.12 43.01 -40.94
N PHE A 569 -31.18 42.37 -41.66
CA PHE A 569 -29.75 42.45 -41.39
C PHE A 569 -29.05 43.48 -42.30
N ARG A 570 -28.12 44.27 -41.74
CA ARG A 570 -27.25 45.17 -42.51
C ARG A 570 -25.78 44.94 -42.16
N VAL A 571 -24.95 45.02 -43.20
CA VAL A 571 -23.48 44.79 -43.23
C VAL A 571 -23.08 43.32 -43.05
N SER A 572 -22.34 42.79 -44.03
CA SER A 572 -21.87 41.40 -44.05
C SER A 572 -20.46 41.36 -44.62
N THR A 573 -19.46 41.29 -43.74
CA THR A 573 -18.05 41.32 -44.14
C THR A 573 -17.55 39.97 -44.64
N TYR A 574 -16.53 39.95 -45.49
CA TYR A 574 -15.79 38.74 -45.81
C TYR A 574 -14.50 38.64 -44.98
N GLU A 575 -14.12 37.42 -44.63
CA GLU A 575 -12.77 37.07 -44.14
C GLU A 575 -12.08 36.18 -45.18
N ILE A 576 -10.83 36.49 -45.52
CA ILE A 576 -9.98 35.68 -46.38
C ILE A 576 -8.84 35.10 -45.53
N SER A 577 -8.72 33.78 -45.56
CA SER A 577 -7.59 33.03 -45.05
C SER A 577 -6.61 32.74 -46.19
N LEU A 578 -5.38 33.23 -46.07
CA LEU A 578 -4.23 32.74 -46.80
C LEU A 578 -3.44 31.81 -45.89
N ASN A 579 -3.33 30.54 -46.28
CA ASN A 579 -2.49 29.55 -45.64
C ASN A 579 -1.29 29.21 -46.56
N SER A 580 -0.12 28.96 -45.98
CA SER A 580 1.08 28.54 -46.71
C SER A 580 1.92 27.63 -45.83
N GLN A 581 2.59 26.65 -46.43
CA GLN A 581 3.52 25.79 -45.68
C GLN A 581 4.78 26.54 -45.18
N ARG A 582 5.00 27.81 -45.59
CA ARG A 582 6.14 28.64 -45.21
C ARG A 582 5.78 29.92 -44.42
N GLN A 583 4.50 30.18 -44.16
CA GLN A 583 4.05 31.36 -43.40
C GLN A 583 2.87 31.05 -42.49
N SER A 584 2.81 31.75 -41.35
CA SER A 584 1.65 31.81 -40.47
C SER A 584 0.37 32.18 -41.23
N LEU A 585 -0.77 31.65 -40.77
CA LEU A 585 -2.09 31.90 -41.35
C LEU A 585 -2.40 33.42 -41.43
N LEU A 586 -2.38 33.98 -42.64
CA LEU A 586 -2.74 35.39 -42.85
C LEU A 586 -4.26 35.50 -42.98
N LEU A 587 -4.89 36.01 -41.93
CA LEU A 587 -6.35 36.16 -41.85
C LEU A 587 -6.74 37.62 -42.07
N ILE A 588 -7.08 37.96 -43.31
CA ILE A 588 -7.53 39.29 -43.71
C ILE A 588 -9.00 39.43 -43.33
N LYS A 589 -9.31 40.44 -42.49
CA LYS A 589 -10.64 40.65 -41.91
C LYS A 589 -11.28 41.95 -42.38
N ASN A 590 -12.61 42.03 -42.22
CA ASN A 590 -13.43 43.24 -42.43
C ASN A 590 -13.51 43.71 -43.90
N ILE A 591 -13.35 42.83 -44.89
CA ILE A 591 -13.58 43.20 -46.29
C ILE A 591 -15.06 43.51 -46.49
N SER A 592 -15.39 44.68 -47.05
CA SER A 592 -16.78 45.15 -47.22
C SER A 592 -17.61 44.23 -48.12
N SER A 593 -18.91 44.11 -47.83
CA SER A 593 -19.91 43.44 -48.67
C SER A 593 -19.97 43.98 -50.11
N GLU A 594 -19.54 45.21 -50.32
CA GLU A 594 -19.57 45.91 -51.63
C GLU A 594 -18.32 45.62 -52.49
N VAL A 595 -17.30 44.98 -51.92
CA VAL A 595 -16.05 44.65 -52.62
C VAL A 595 -16.12 43.24 -53.21
N PHE A 596 -15.76 43.13 -54.49
CA PHE A 596 -15.78 41.88 -55.27
C PHE A 596 -14.39 41.47 -55.81
N ARG A 597 -13.35 42.25 -55.51
CA ARG A 597 -11.95 41.98 -55.89
C ARG A 597 -10.99 42.66 -54.93
N GLU A 598 -9.90 41.99 -54.58
CA GLU A 598 -8.90 42.47 -53.61
C GLU A 598 -7.48 42.11 -54.09
N LYS A 599 -6.50 42.99 -53.87
CA LYS A 599 -5.08 42.72 -54.18
C LYS A 599 -4.36 42.32 -52.89
N ILE A 600 -3.72 41.16 -52.91
CA ILE A 600 -2.92 40.66 -51.79
C ILE A 600 -1.44 40.90 -52.10
N GLU A 601 -0.74 41.59 -51.20
CA GLU A 601 0.66 41.99 -51.33
C GLU A 601 1.51 41.41 -50.18
N ASN A 602 2.82 41.67 -50.19
CA ASN A 602 3.80 41.18 -49.21
C ASN A 602 3.86 39.64 -49.08
N LEU A 603 3.54 38.95 -50.18
CA LEU A 603 3.68 37.50 -50.28
C LEU A 603 5.15 37.09 -50.46
N THR A 604 5.44 35.84 -50.13
CA THR A 604 6.76 35.23 -50.33
C THR A 604 6.89 34.72 -51.76
N ALA A 605 8.09 34.86 -52.33
CA ALA A 605 8.41 34.34 -53.66
C ALA A 605 8.55 32.80 -53.63
N CYS A 606 8.29 32.15 -54.76
CA CYS A 606 8.45 30.71 -54.94
C CYS A 606 7.67 29.81 -53.94
N THR A 607 6.48 30.25 -53.53
CA THR A 607 5.66 29.62 -52.49
C THR A 607 4.24 29.33 -52.97
N ILE A 608 3.70 28.17 -52.57
CA ILE A 608 2.29 27.82 -52.76
C ILE A 608 1.47 28.43 -51.61
N TYR A 609 0.44 29.20 -51.97
CA TYR A 609 -0.60 29.68 -51.06
C TYR A 609 -1.91 28.93 -51.32
N THR A 610 -2.53 28.46 -50.25
CA THR A 610 -3.89 27.92 -50.23
C THR A 610 -4.82 28.97 -49.67
N ILE A 611 -5.80 29.39 -50.49
CA ILE A 611 -6.76 30.45 -50.16
C ILE A 611 -8.09 29.82 -49.79
N GLN A 612 -8.68 30.27 -48.69
CA GLN A 612 -10.06 29.98 -48.30
C GLN A 612 -10.74 31.28 -47.86
N MET A 613 -12.06 31.35 -48.01
CA MET A 613 -12.84 32.56 -47.77
C MET A 613 -14.16 32.21 -47.10
N ARG A 614 -14.60 33.03 -46.15
CA ARG A 614 -15.88 32.87 -45.45
C ARG A 614 -16.63 34.19 -45.31
N LEU A 615 -17.93 34.10 -45.09
CA LEU A 615 -18.80 35.21 -44.76
C LEU A 615 -18.81 35.42 -43.24
N VAL A 616 -18.80 36.67 -42.81
CA VAL A 616 -18.79 37.05 -41.39
C VAL A 616 -19.80 38.16 -41.15
N ILE A 617 -20.84 37.83 -40.39
CA ILE A 617 -21.90 38.76 -39.98
C ILE A 617 -21.50 39.35 -38.63
N LYS A 618 -21.63 40.67 -38.49
CA LYS A 618 -21.30 41.40 -37.27
C LYS A 618 -22.49 42.21 -36.82
N GLN A 619 -23.11 41.79 -35.73
CA GLN A 619 -24.23 42.49 -35.11
C GLN A 619 -23.97 42.69 -33.61
N TYR A 620 -23.62 41.61 -32.89
CA TYR A 620 -23.14 41.66 -31.50
C TYR A 620 -21.96 40.71 -31.29
N GLU A 621 -22.12 39.42 -31.60
CA GLU A 621 -20.99 38.50 -31.82
C GLU A 621 -20.64 38.35 -33.32
N THR A 622 -19.49 37.73 -33.60
CA THR A 622 -18.91 37.57 -34.95
C THR A 622 -19.22 36.18 -35.51
N VAL A 623 -20.44 35.98 -36.01
CA VAL A 623 -20.87 34.69 -36.57
C VAL A 623 -20.27 34.48 -37.97
N CYS A 624 -19.62 33.34 -38.16
CA CYS A 624 -18.84 33.02 -39.35
C CYS A 624 -19.45 31.82 -40.11
N SER A 625 -19.41 31.83 -41.45
CA SER A 625 -19.65 30.62 -42.22
C SER A 625 -18.46 29.67 -42.25
N GLU A 626 -18.72 28.44 -42.66
CA GLU A 626 -17.68 27.48 -43.02
C GLU A 626 -16.75 28.03 -44.10
N TRP A 627 -15.53 27.50 -44.14
CA TRP A 627 -14.55 27.92 -45.14
C TRP A 627 -14.92 27.43 -46.55
N SER A 628 -14.72 28.29 -47.56
CA SER A 628 -14.84 27.88 -48.96
C SER A 628 -13.85 26.74 -49.29
N LYS A 629 -14.11 26.04 -50.41
CA LYS A 629 -13.18 25.03 -50.92
C LYS A 629 -11.80 25.67 -51.16
N PRO A 630 -10.68 25.04 -50.73
CA PRO A 630 -9.34 25.58 -50.87
C PRO A 630 -8.95 25.76 -52.34
N LEU A 631 -8.40 26.93 -52.65
CA LEU A 631 -7.89 27.28 -53.99
C LEU A 631 -6.40 27.60 -53.91
N THR A 632 -5.57 26.93 -54.69
CA THR A 632 -4.10 27.04 -54.63
C THR A 632 -3.51 27.93 -55.74
N VAL A 633 -2.46 28.68 -55.39
CA VAL A 633 -1.71 29.56 -56.30
C VAL A 633 -0.22 29.58 -55.94
N PHE A 634 0.66 29.83 -56.92
CA PHE A 634 2.12 29.78 -56.76
C PHE A 634 2.80 31.07 -57.24
N THR A 635 3.74 31.61 -56.45
CA THR A 635 4.46 32.88 -56.74
C THR A 635 5.79 32.67 -57.49
N SER A 636 6.28 33.73 -58.15
CA SER A 636 7.50 33.69 -59.00
C SER A 636 8.83 33.66 -58.20
N ILE A 637 9.99 33.46 -58.86
CA ILE A 637 11.31 33.14 -58.26
C ILE A 637 12.22 34.38 -58.05
N SER A 638 13.25 34.29 -57.19
CA SER A 638 14.25 35.33 -56.81
C SER A 638 15.62 34.70 -56.39
N THR A 639 16.45 35.32 -55.55
CA THR A 639 17.73 34.77 -55.00
C THR A 639 17.96 35.07 -53.49
N PRO A 640 18.74 34.26 -52.73
CA PRO A 640 18.96 34.39 -51.28
C PRO A 640 20.17 35.25 -50.80
N ASN A 641 20.09 35.82 -49.59
CA ASN A 641 21.11 36.66 -48.94
C ASN A 641 22.17 35.85 -48.12
N PRO A 642 23.36 36.42 -47.85
CA PRO A 642 24.41 35.79 -47.02
C PRO A 642 24.06 35.65 -45.53
N PRO A 643 24.70 34.72 -44.79
CA PRO A 643 24.60 34.64 -43.33
C PRO A 643 25.26 35.83 -42.62
N VAL A 644 24.78 36.15 -41.41
CA VAL A 644 25.28 37.27 -40.59
C VAL A 644 25.84 36.78 -39.25
N ASN A 645 26.54 37.65 -38.52
CA ASN A 645 27.09 37.38 -37.18
C ASN A 645 27.95 36.09 -37.08
N VAL A 646 28.72 35.78 -38.12
CA VAL A 646 29.62 34.62 -38.14
C VAL A 646 30.71 34.78 -37.08
N THR A 647 30.76 33.86 -36.11
CA THR A 647 31.64 33.93 -34.93
C THR A 647 32.09 32.54 -34.46
N PHE A 648 33.15 32.46 -33.65
CA PHE A 648 33.52 31.23 -32.94
C PHE A 648 32.92 31.25 -31.53
N ILE A 649 32.15 30.23 -31.18
CA ILE A 649 31.53 30.07 -29.85
C ILE A 649 32.17 28.98 -28.99
N GLU A 650 32.88 28.03 -29.59
CA GLU A 650 33.62 27.03 -28.83
C GLU A 650 34.97 26.72 -29.50
N THR A 651 36.04 26.88 -28.73
CA THR A 651 37.39 26.47 -29.12
C THR A 651 37.75 25.21 -28.36
N ARG A 652 38.39 24.26 -29.04
CA ARG A 652 38.96 23.04 -28.46
C ARG A 652 40.35 22.80 -29.07
N SER A 653 41.00 21.71 -28.68
CA SER A 653 42.33 21.37 -29.19
C SER A 653 42.31 20.93 -30.66
N THR A 654 41.42 20.02 -31.02
CA THR A 654 41.32 19.49 -32.40
C THR A 654 40.02 19.91 -33.12
N GLN A 655 39.28 20.87 -32.57
CA GLN A 655 37.97 21.29 -33.05
C GLN A 655 37.73 22.79 -32.84
N LEU A 656 37.06 23.43 -33.80
CA LEU A 656 36.48 24.77 -33.69
C LEU A 656 34.97 24.68 -33.99
N ARG A 657 34.16 25.35 -33.17
CA ARG A 657 32.72 25.51 -33.38
C ARG A 657 32.42 26.92 -33.87
N VAL A 658 32.03 27.00 -35.13
CA VAL A 658 31.62 28.24 -35.79
C VAL A 658 30.10 28.32 -35.73
N VAL A 659 29.55 29.47 -35.35
CA VAL A 659 28.13 29.78 -35.45
C VAL A 659 27.94 30.96 -36.41
N TRP A 660 26.78 31.03 -37.03
CA TRP A 660 26.27 32.21 -37.71
C TRP A 660 24.78 32.36 -37.37
N MET A 661 24.21 33.51 -37.74
CA MET A 661 22.77 33.68 -37.81
C MET A 661 22.33 33.55 -39.28
N PRO A 662 21.17 32.94 -39.56
CA PRO A 662 20.55 33.04 -40.88
C PRO A 662 20.33 34.50 -41.28
N PRO A 663 20.27 34.83 -42.59
CA PRO A 663 19.77 36.14 -43.02
C PRO A 663 18.33 36.33 -42.50
N GLU A 664 18.08 37.45 -41.83
CA GLU A 664 16.80 37.69 -41.14
C GLU A 664 15.60 37.80 -42.11
N GLU A 665 15.83 38.27 -43.34
CA GLU A 665 14.81 38.30 -44.39
C GLU A 665 15.22 37.51 -45.64
N ASN A 666 14.68 36.30 -45.78
CA ASN A 666 14.60 35.52 -47.03
C ASN A 666 13.42 34.53 -47.02
N SER A 667 12.22 35.04 -46.76
CA SER A 667 10.99 34.25 -46.75
C SER A 667 10.67 33.52 -48.08
N ALA A 668 11.34 33.90 -49.17
CA ALA A 668 11.30 33.25 -50.48
C ALA A 668 12.14 31.97 -50.63
N PHE A 669 13.22 31.81 -49.84
CA PHE A 669 14.20 30.73 -50.01
C PHE A 669 14.21 29.81 -48.81
N ASN A 670 14.25 28.51 -49.07
CA ASN A 670 14.49 27.51 -48.04
C ASN A 670 16.00 27.45 -47.78
N ILE A 671 16.54 28.49 -47.13
CA ILE A 671 17.93 28.55 -46.68
C ILE A 671 18.08 27.66 -45.44
N ASN A 672 17.89 26.36 -45.65
CA ASN A 672 18.17 25.33 -44.68
C ASN A 672 19.64 24.90 -44.72
N CYS A 673 20.36 25.15 -45.81
CA CYS A 673 21.76 24.74 -45.97
C CYS A 673 22.73 25.92 -46.06
N PHE A 674 23.95 25.68 -45.59
CA PHE A 674 25.04 26.64 -45.56
C PHE A 674 26.36 25.94 -45.95
N LEU A 675 27.22 26.66 -46.66
CA LEU A 675 28.53 26.16 -47.09
C LEU A 675 29.62 26.87 -46.28
N VAL A 676 30.28 26.11 -45.41
CA VAL A 676 31.31 26.62 -44.47
C VAL A 676 32.69 26.21 -44.97
N TYR A 677 33.64 27.13 -44.93
CA TYR A 677 34.99 26.92 -45.47
C TYR A 677 36.05 27.32 -44.45
N ILE A 678 37.09 26.49 -44.28
CA ILE A 678 38.21 26.75 -43.35
C ILE A 678 39.58 26.49 -44.00
N ARG A 679 40.58 27.26 -43.56
CA ARG A 679 42.01 27.04 -43.85
C ARG A 679 42.90 27.46 -42.68
N PRO A 680 44.09 26.86 -42.48
CA PRO A 680 45.09 27.38 -41.56
C PRO A 680 45.61 28.75 -42.04
N THR A 681 46.04 29.60 -41.11
CA THR A 681 46.47 30.99 -41.45
C THR A 681 47.87 31.06 -42.07
N PHE A 682 48.74 30.07 -41.82
CA PHE A 682 50.07 29.97 -42.44
C PHE A 682 50.08 28.96 -43.60
N THR A 683 50.66 29.37 -44.74
CA THR A 683 50.40 28.82 -46.08
C THR A 683 51.16 27.53 -46.45
N VAL A 684 51.89 26.91 -45.52
CA VAL A 684 52.71 25.71 -45.79
C VAL A 684 51.85 24.46 -46.06
N PHE A 685 50.60 24.42 -45.58
CA PHE A 685 49.69 23.30 -45.76
C PHE A 685 48.42 23.71 -46.49
N GLY A 686 48.24 23.22 -47.72
CA GLY A 686 47.07 23.49 -48.59
C GLY A 686 45.75 22.85 -48.16
N HIS A 687 45.57 22.51 -46.87
CA HIS A 687 44.37 21.86 -46.35
C HIS A 687 43.22 22.86 -46.16
N PHE A 688 42.56 23.17 -47.28
CA PHE A 688 41.25 23.80 -47.31
C PHE A 688 40.17 22.74 -47.06
N GLN A 689 39.32 22.94 -46.06
CA GLN A 689 38.18 22.04 -45.79
C GLN A 689 36.87 22.77 -46.05
N LYS A 690 35.92 22.08 -46.70
CA LYS A 690 34.57 22.57 -46.98
C LYS A 690 33.55 21.66 -46.31
N PHE A 691 32.58 22.25 -45.63
CA PHE A 691 31.45 21.55 -45.03
C PHE A 691 30.15 22.07 -45.64
N ASN A 692 29.22 21.16 -45.96
CA ASN A 692 27.85 21.50 -46.29
C ASN A 692 27.00 21.20 -45.05
N ILE A 693 26.48 22.24 -44.41
CA ILE A 693 25.78 22.17 -43.13
C ILE A 693 24.32 22.50 -43.37
N CYS A 694 23.45 21.49 -43.28
CA CYS A 694 22.01 21.64 -43.46
C CYS A 694 21.26 21.49 -42.13
N HIS A 695 20.22 22.29 -41.94
CA HIS A 695 19.36 22.38 -40.76
C HIS A 695 20.12 22.73 -39.46
N SER A 696 21.25 23.43 -39.59
CA SER A 696 22.07 23.93 -38.48
C SER A 696 22.75 25.24 -38.87
N ASN A 697 22.81 26.18 -37.93
CA ASN A 697 23.59 27.42 -38.07
C ASN A 697 24.95 27.31 -37.37
N VAL A 698 25.37 26.08 -37.05
CA VAL A 698 26.58 25.73 -36.31
C VAL A 698 27.36 24.66 -37.08
N CYS A 699 28.65 24.91 -37.30
CA CYS A 699 29.58 23.95 -37.89
C CYS A 699 30.61 23.50 -36.86
N ASP A 700 30.61 22.20 -36.56
CA ASP A 700 31.62 21.54 -35.74
C ASP A 700 32.78 21.05 -36.60
N ILE A 701 33.74 21.94 -36.83
CA ILE A 701 34.93 21.67 -37.63
C ILE A 701 35.94 20.90 -36.79
N LYS A 702 36.26 19.66 -37.18
CA LYS A 702 37.08 18.70 -36.42
C LYS A 702 38.38 18.36 -37.16
N SER A 703 39.24 17.56 -36.53
CA SER A 703 40.53 17.11 -37.07
C SER A 703 41.49 18.27 -37.40
N LEU A 704 41.44 19.33 -36.58
CA LEU A 704 42.39 20.44 -36.63
C LEU A 704 43.63 20.10 -35.77
N CYS A 705 44.80 20.64 -36.14
CA CYS A 705 46.01 20.53 -35.32
C CYS A 705 45.92 21.45 -34.08
N PRO A 706 46.21 20.98 -32.86
CA PRO A 706 46.25 21.78 -31.63
C PRO A 706 47.26 22.93 -31.68
N GLY A 707 46.93 24.06 -31.05
CA GLY A 707 47.80 25.24 -30.97
C GLY A 707 47.95 26.03 -32.28
N VAL A 708 47.13 25.76 -33.31
CA VAL A 708 47.23 26.36 -34.65
C VAL A 708 46.10 27.34 -34.93
N ASN A 709 46.41 28.40 -35.70
CA ASN A 709 45.49 29.45 -36.15
C ASN A 709 44.75 29.05 -37.45
N TYR A 710 43.44 29.28 -37.49
CA TYR A 710 42.59 29.03 -38.67
C TYR A 710 41.69 30.22 -39.01
N THR A 711 41.30 30.32 -40.29
CA THR A 711 40.39 31.33 -40.86
C THR A 711 39.13 30.67 -41.44
N VAL A 712 37.93 31.24 -41.20
CA VAL A 712 36.63 30.70 -41.66
C VAL A 712 35.74 31.76 -42.34
N TYR A 713 34.87 31.34 -43.27
CA TYR A 713 33.71 32.09 -43.78
C TYR A 713 32.55 31.13 -44.20
N VAL A 714 31.35 31.67 -44.48
CA VAL A 714 30.12 30.90 -44.78
C VAL A 714 29.31 31.50 -45.95
N GLU A 715 28.62 30.66 -46.74
CA GLU A 715 27.63 31.04 -47.77
C GLU A 715 26.26 30.40 -47.46
N SER A 716 25.14 31.02 -47.84
CA SER A 716 23.79 30.43 -47.82
C SER A 716 23.52 29.58 -49.07
N PHE A 717 22.74 28.51 -48.94
CA PHE A 717 22.38 27.59 -50.03
C PHE A 717 20.92 27.09 -49.89
N ASP A 718 20.09 27.33 -50.90
CA ASP A 718 18.75 26.72 -50.97
C ASP A 718 18.84 25.32 -51.59
N SER A 719 18.56 24.30 -50.79
CA SER A 719 18.59 22.89 -51.23
C SER A 719 17.45 22.50 -52.18
N THR A 720 16.39 23.30 -52.26
CA THR A 720 15.23 23.09 -53.15
C THR A 720 15.56 23.45 -54.61
N TYR A 721 16.34 24.52 -54.80
CA TYR A 721 16.59 25.11 -56.12
C TYR A 721 18.08 25.19 -56.52
N GLY A 722 19.00 24.82 -55.61
CA GLY A 722 20.44 24.79 -55.87
C GLY A 722 21.13 26.17 -55.90
N ILE A 723 20.42 27.23 -55.49
CA ILE A 723 20.89 28.63 -55.57
C ILE A 723 21.71 28.99 -54.33
N ARG A 724 22.77 29.77 -54.50
CA ARG A 724 23.66 30.25 -53.41
C ARG A 724 23.61 31.76 -53.26
N SER A 725 23.93 32.25 -52.07
CA SER A 725 24.21 33.67 -51.81
C SER A 725 25.66 34.05 -52.12
N LEU A 726 25.98 35.33 -51.87
CA LEU A 726 27.36 35.78 -51.65
C LEU A 726 27.96 35.21 -50.34
N PRO A 727 29.28 35.31 -50.12
CA PRO A 727 29.93 34.91 -48.86
C PRO A 727 29.74 35.92 -47.70
N SER A 728 29.90 35.43 -46.47
CA SER A 728 29.96 36.22 -45.23
C SER A 728 31.28 36.97 -45.04
N ASN A 729 31.40 37.71 -43.93
CA ASN A 729 32.68 38.15 -43.40
C ASN A 729 33.59 36.95 -43.03
N TYR A 730 34.91 37.19 -43.04
CA TYR A 730 35.93 36.23 -42.62
C TYR A 730 36.29 36.42 -41.14
N ILE A 731 36.59 35.33 -40.43
CA ILE A 731 36.96 35.33 -39.00
C ILE A 731 38.14 34.39 -38.71
N THR A 732 38.89 34.64 -37.63
CA THR A 732 40.06 33.82 -37.22
C THR A 732 40.05 33.40 -35.75
N ALA A 733 40.52 32.18 -35.45
CA ALA A 733 40.71 31.69 -34.08
C ALA A 733 41.94 30.77 -33.94
N VAL A 734 42.44 30.64 -32.70
CA VAL A 734 43.52 29.71 -32.30
C VAL A 734 42.89 28.48 -31.66
N THR A 735 43.35 27.28 -32.00
CA THR A 735 42.97 26.05 -31.27
C THR A 735 43.73 25.91 -29.95
N TYR A 736 43.12 25.29 -28.93
CA TYR A 736 43.77 25.08 -27.63
C TYR A 736 44.91 24.04 -27.70
N PRO A 737 45.84 24.01 -26.73
CA PRO A 737 46.73 22.86 -26.55
C PRO A 737 45.91 21.61 -26.15
N ASP A 738 46.42 20.41 -26.44
CA ASP A 738 45.64 19.18 -26.25
C ASP A 738 45.55 18.68 -24.80
N ARG A 739 44.64 17.75 -24.51
CA ARG A 739 44.33 17.33 -23.14
C ARG A 739 45.57 16.75 -22.41
N PRO A 740 45.77 17.08 -21.12
CA PRO A 740 46.77 16.41 -20.29
C PRO A 740 46.65 14.88 -20.33
N ILE A 741 47.79 14.19 -20.27
CA ILE A 741 47.84 12.72 -20.25
C ILE A 741 47.23 12.21 -18.94
N LYS A 742 46.27 11.27 -19.04
CA LYS A 742 45.60 10.65 -17.89
C LYS A 742 46.61 9.92 -16.98
N PRO A 743 46.39 9.83 -15.66
CA PRO A 743 47.25 9.02 -14.78
C PRO A 743 47.31 7.55 -15.21
N GLU A 744 48.52 6.99 -15.27
CA GLU A 744 48.76 5.59 -15.67
C GLU A 744 49.22 4.74 -14.48
N ASN A 745 49.12 3.41 -14.62
CA ASN A 745 49.30 2.43 -13.52
C ASN A 745 48.57 2.84 -12.22
N VAL A 746 47.28 3.17 -12.33
CA VAL A 746 46.46 3.45 -11.14
C VAL A 746 46.27 2.16 -10.35
N THR A 747 46.89 2.08 -9.18
CA THR A 747 46.79 0.96 -8.23
C THR A 747 46.12 1.42 -6.95
N VAL A 748 45.22 0.60 -6.42
CA VAL A 748 44.63 0.83 -5.09
C VAL A 748 45.37 -0.05 -4.08
N THR A 749 45.69 0.55 -2.94
CA THR A 749 46.51 -0.03 -1.87
C THR A 749 45.92 0.39 -0.52
N ASN A 750 46.33 -0.27 0.58
CA ASN A 750 45.93 0.14 1.94
C ASN A 750 44.40 0.27 2.08
N ILE A 751 43.65 -0.69 1.50
CA ILE A 751 42.18 -0.69 1.48
C ILE A 751 41.68 -1.03 2.88
N LYS A 752 41.03 -0.06 3.50
CA LYS A 752 40.44 -0.13 4.81
C LYS A 752 38.93 0.14 4.73
N PRO A 753 38.19 -0.18 5.80
CA PRO A 753 36.77 0.13 5.97
C PRO A 753 36.36 1.57 5.70
N ASN A 754 37.08 2.52 6.29
CA ASN A 754 36.75 3.94 6.22
C ASN A 754 37.70 4.74 5.33
N GLN A 755 38.68 4.08 4.67
CA GLN A 755 39.67 4.74 3.83
C GLN A 755 40.32 3.81 2.80
N PHE A 756 40.83 4.35 1.70
CA PHE A 756 41.77 3.63 0.82
C PHE A 756 42.84 4.59 0.28
N THR A 757 44.02 4.07 -0.05
CA THR A 757 45.10 4.85 -0.68
C THR A 757 45.22 4.47 -2.15
N ILE A 758 44.97 5.44 -3.03
CA ILE A 758 45.12 5.27 -4.49
C ILE A 758 46.43 5.91 -4.95
N ARG A 759 47.20 5.16 -5.74
CA ARG A 759 48.53 5.54 -6.25
C ARG A 759 48.54 5.47 -7.77
N TRP A 760 49.39 6.29 -8.41
CA TRP A 760 49.52 6.36 -9.87
C TRP A 760 50.96 6.74 -10.27
N ASN A 761 51.35 6.51 -11.53
CA ASN A 761 52.65 6.97 -12.04
C ASN A 761 52.72 8.51 -12.10
N GLU A 762 53.90 9.10 -11.86
CA GLU A 762 54.10 10.54 -12.11
C GLU A 762 53.79 10.87 -13.59
N ILE A 763 53.01 11.93 -13.81
CA ILE A 763 52.55 12.31 -15.14
C ILE A 763 53.72 12.92 -15.90
N LYS A 764 54.22 12.21 -16.92
CA LYS A 764 55.29 12.68 -17.78
C LYS A 764 54.85 13.95 -18.52
N GLN A 765 55.70 14.96 -18.48
CA GLN A 765 55.39 16.32 -18.90
C GLN A 765 55.68 16.50 -20.39
N ASP A 766 54.67 16.89 -21.16
CA ASP A 766 54.86 17.44 -22.50
C ASP A 766 55.01 18.96 -22.41
N LEU A 767 55.77 19.57 -23.34
CA LEU A 767 56.38 20.90 -23.18
C LEU A 767 55.39 22.08 -23.15
N THR A 768 54.09 21.83 -23.34
CA THR A 768 53.03 22.84 -23.35
C THR A 768 52.40 23.12 -21.97
N PHE A 769 52.63 22.29 -20.95
CA PHE A 769 51.91 22.37 -19.66
C PHE A 769 52.85 22.43 -18.45
N THR A 770 52.69 23.46 -17.62
CA THR A 770 53.58 23.73 -16.47
C THR A 770 53.01 23.29 -15.11
N ASN A 771 51.69 23.30 -14.93
CA ASN A 771 51.02 23.00 -13.65
C ASN A 771 49.86 21.99 -13.84
N ILE A 772 50.21 20.70 -13.91
CA ILE A 772 49.24 19.60 -13.94
C ILE A 772 48.98 19.09 -12.52
N CYS A 773 47.71 18.92 -12.17
CA CYS A 773 47.23 18.26 -10.95
C CYS A 773 46.41 17.01 -11.28
N CYS A 774 46.14 16.17 -10.28
CA CYS A 774 45.18 15.07 -10.37
C CYS A 774 43.85 15.44 -9.71
N SER A 775 42.77 14.86 -10.21
CA SER A 775 41.43 14.94 -9.62
C SER A 775 40.87 13.53 -9.50
N LEU A 776 40.50 13.16 -8.28
CA LEU A 776 40.02 11.85 -7.88
C LEU A 776 38.52 11.94 -7.58
N TYR A 777 37.73 11.04 -8.17
CA TYR A 777 36.28 11.00 -8.03
C TYR A 777 35.85 9.70 -7.35
N VAL A 778 35.01 9.79 -6.31
CA VAL A 778 34.61 8.67 -5.45
C VAL A 778 33.11 8.70 -5.16
N ARG A 779 32.39 7.59 -5.34
CA ARG A 779 31.00 7.43 -4.86
C ARG A 779 30.61 6.00 -4.48
N PRO A 780 29.60 5.79 -3.60
CA PRO A 780 28.96 4.51 -3.42
C PRO A 780 28.31 4.01 -4.73
N THR A 781 28.36 2.70 -4.98
CA THR A 781 27.87 2.10 -6.24
C THR A 781 26.38 1.72 -6.15
N LEU A 782 25.83 1.60 -4.95
CA LEU A 782 24.41 1.28 -4.71
C LEU A 782 23.47 2.43 -5.13
N ASN A 783 23.85 3.67 -4.84
CA ASN A 783 23.11 4.87 -5.27
C ASN A 783 23.71 5.42 -6.55
N ILE A 784 23.20 4.98 -7.71
CA ILE A 784 23.61 5.50 -9.02
C ILE A 784 23.28 6.99 -9.19
N ASN A 785 22.35 7.52 -8.38
CA ASN A 785 21.93 8.92 -8.36
C ASN A 785 22.82 9.81 -7.47
N ASP A 786 23.69 9.24 -6.62
CA ASP A 786 24.57 10.05 -5.78
C ASP A 786 25.75 10.62 -6.57
N ASN A 787 26.07 11.87 -6.27
CA ASN A 787 27.18 12.61 -6.88
C ASN A 787 28.54 12.06 -6.43
N PHE A 788 29.55 12.14 -7.31
CA PHE A 788 30.92 11.81 -6.95
C PHE A 788 31.53 12.92 -6.09
N HIS A 789 32.07 12.54 -4.92
CA HIS A 789 32.97 13.41 -4.16
C HIS A 789 34.28 13.58 -4.94
N GLN A 790 34.68 14.83 -5.18
CA GLN A 790 35.88 15.20 -5.93
C GLN A 790 36.98 15.68 -4.97
N PHE A 791 38.17 15.09 -5.09
CA PHE A 791 39.38 15.50 -4.39
C PHE A 791 40.43 15.97 -5.41
N ASN A 792 40.97 17.18 -5.24
CA ASN A 792 42.00 17.73 -6.14
C ASN A 792 43.38 17.66 -5.48
N ILE A 793 44.31 16.97 -6.15
CA ILE A 793 45.66 16.66 -5.67
C ILE A 793 46.68 17.39 -6.54
N CYS A 794 47.24 18.46 -6.00
CA CYS A 794 48.31 19.23 -6.63
C CYS A 794 49.70 18.93 -6.01
N ASN A 795 50.73 19.62 -6.51
CA ASN A 795 52.12 19.57 -6.02
C ASN A 795 52.81 18.22 -6.23
N ARG A 796 52.71 17.65 -7.44
CA ARG A 796 53.39 16.42 -7.91
C ARG A 796 53.20 15.15 -7.07
N LYS A 797 52.26 15.12 -6.12
CA LYS A 797 51.94 13.90 -5.38
C LYS A 797 51.40 12.84 -6.33
N SER A 798 51.96 11.64 -6.24
CA SER A 798 51.59 10.43 -6.99
C SER A 798 50.67 9.49 -6.20
N GLU A 799 50.14 9.95 -5.06
CA GLU A 799 49.22 9.20 -4.21
C GLU A 799 48.25 10.10 -3.44
N PHE A 800 47.14 9.51 -3.02
CA PHE A 800 46.14 10.14 -2.15
C PHE A 800 45.37 9.10 -1.32
N THR A 801 45.10 9.42 -0.06
CA THR A 801 44.24 8.60 0.81
C THR A 801 42.88 9.28 0.97
N VAL A 802 41.82 8.58 0.58
CA VAL A 802 40.43 9.01 0.79
C VAL A 802 39.97 8.46 2.14
N THR A 803 39.32 9.27 2.97
CA THR A 803 38.85 8.89 4.32
C THR A 803 37.35 9.09 4.49
N SER A 804 36.81 8.68 5.64
CA SER A 804 35.39 8.81 6.02
C SER A 804 34.42 8.08 5.10
N LEU A 805 34.85 6.93 4.54
CA LEU A 805 34.03 6.07 3.70
C LEU A 805 33.09 5.18 4.52
N LEU A 806 31.97 4.77 3.90
CA LEU A 806 31.08 3.77 4.47
C LEU A 806 31.71 2.36 4.34
N PRO A 807 31.62 1.53 5.39
CA PRO A 807 32.13 0.16 5.35
C PRO A 807 31.30 -0.77 4.44
N ARG A 808 31.88 -1.91 4.07
CA ARG A 808 31.20 -3.00 3.32
C ARG A 808 30.50 -2.51 2.05
N THR A 809 31.04 -1.46 1.42
CA THR A 809 30.38 -0.70 0.36
C THR A 809 31.26 -0.72 -0.89
N ASN A 810 30.67 -1.10 -2.03
CA ASN A 810 31.33 -0.96 -3.32
C ASN A 810 31.43 0.52 -3.67
N TYR A 811 32.63 1.08 -3.72
CA TYR A 811 32.91 2.41 -4.23
C TYR A 811 33.37 2.34 -5.69
N THR A 812 32.77 3.16 -6.54
CA THR A 812 33.23 3.37 -7.92
C THR A 812 34.18 4.57 -7.93
N VAL A 813 35.40 4.38 -8.43
CA VAL A 813 36.49 5.37 -8.34
C VAL A 813 37.22 5.52 -9.67
N TYR A 814 37.56 6.76 -10.05
CA TYR A 814 38.43 7.05 -11.18
C TYR A 814 39.22 8.35 -10.98
N LEU A 815 40.31 8.52 -11.73
CA LEU A 815 41.07 9.77 -11.78
C LEU A 815 40.93 10.45 -13.14
N LYS A 816 41.18 11.76 -13.14
CA LYS A 816 41.55 12.57 -14.30
C LYS A 816 42.77 13.41 -13.90
N SER A 817 43.71 13.67 -14.79
CA SER A 817 44.63 14.80 -14.60
C SER A 817 43.98 16.08 -15.14
N PHE A 818 44.45 17.25 -14.73
CA PHE A 818 44.00 18.53 -15.29
C PHE A 818 45.08 19.60 -15.17
N ASP A 819 45.13 20.51 -16.14
CA ASP A 819 45.97 21.71 -16.04
C ASP A 819 45.23 22.80 -15.25
N THR A 820 45.90 23.42 -14.26
CA THR A 820 45.26 24.40 -13.37
C THR A 820 45.07 25.79 -13.98
N LYS A 821 45.73 26.09 -15.10
CA LYS A 821 45.65 27.40 -15.78
C LYS A 821 44.48 27.46 -16.76
N TYR A 822 44.21 26.35 -17.44
CA TYR A 822 43.13 26.24 -18.43
C TYR A 822 41.92 25.44 -17.94
N GLY A 823 42.02 24.73 -16.81
CA GLY A 823 40.93 23.90 -16.26
C GLY A 823 40.59 22.68 -17.11
N ILE A 824 41.45 22.31 -18.06
CA ILE A 824 41.20 21.22 -19.01
C ILE A 824 41.59 19.89 -18.37
N TYR A 825 40.60 19.01 -18.20
CA TYR A 825 40.79 17.67 -17.67
C TYR A 825 41.12 16.64 -18.76
N SER A 826 41.91 15.64 -18.40
CA SER A 826 42.16 14.44 -19.20
C SER A 826 40.90 13.60 -19.38
N ASN A 827 40.99 12.61 -20.27
CA ASN A 827 40.07 11.47 -20.22
C ASN A 827 40.22 10.74 -18.87
N ALA A 828 39.13 10.17 -18.37
CA ALA A 828 39.17 9.40 -17.12
C ALA A 828 40.05 8.15 -17.26
N THR A 829 40.64 7.73 -16.14
CA THR A 829 41.20 6.38 -16.01
C THR A 829 40.07 5.34 -16.02
N LYS A 830 40.38 4.07 -16.27
CA LYS A 830 39.37 3.00 -16.18
C LYS A 830 38.82 2.99 -14.76
N SER A 831 37.49 3.01 -14.62
CA SER A 831 36.83 2.98 -13.32
C SER A 831 37.23 1.72 -12.55
N ILE A 832 37.70 1.91 -11.33
CA ILE A 832 38.07 0.87 -10.39
C ILE A 832 36.92 0.72 -9.41
N LEU A 833 36.42 -0.51 -9.25
CA LEU A 833 35.54 -0.87 -8.15
C LEU A 833 36.42 -1.21 -6.94
N ILE A 834 36.25 -0.44 -5.87
CA ILE A 834 36.94 -0.61 -4.59
C ILE A 834 35.87 -1.02 -3.58
N TYR A 835 35.86 -2.27 -3.16
CA TYR A 835 35.07 -2.68 -2.01
C TYR A 835 35.77 -2.19 -0.75
N THR A 836 35.14 -1.30 0.02
CA THR A 836 35.66 -1.00 1.37
C THR A 836 35.57 -2.27 2.19
N THR A 837 36.70 -2.64 2.80
CA THR A 837 36.79 -3.82 3.66
C THR A 837 35.89 -3.67 4.89
N TYR A 838 35.76 -4.73 5.67
CA TYR A 838 35.05 -4.65 6.94
C TYR A 838 35.77 -3.70 7.90
N PRO A 839 35.06 -2.97 8.79
CA PRO A 839 35.65 -2.30 9.93
C PRO A 839 36.57 -3.23 10.70
N PRO A 840 37.42 -2.69 11.59
CA PRO A 840 38.13 -3.53 12.53
C PRO A 840 37.16 -4.46 13.28
N CYS A 841 35.83 -4.19 13.29
CA CYS A 841 34.81 -5.24 13.23
C CYS A 841 33.45 -4.86 12.55
N ILE A 842 33.15 -5.30 11.31
CA ILE A 842 31.77 -5.66 10.82
C ILE A 842 31.77 -6.93 9.92
N GLN A 843 32.73 -7.83 10.07
CA GLN A 843 32.32 -9.23 10.06
C GLN A 843 31.77 -9.52 11.46
N PRO A 844 30.71 -10.33 11.61
CA PRO A 844 30.43 -10.89 12.92
C PRO A 844 31.64 -11.70 13.38
N PRO A 845 31.88 -11.84 14.69
CA PRO A 845 32.86 -12.78 15.20
C PRO A 845 32.61 -14.19 14.64
N VAL A 846 33.67 -14.90 14.29
CA VAL A 846 33.62 -16.23 13.65
C VAL A 846 34.14 -17.31 14.58
N ASN A 847 33.95 -18.57 14.22
CA ASN A 847 34.38 -19.74 15.00
C ASN A 847 33.93 -19.68 16.48
N LEU A 848 32.68 -19.27 16.72
CA LEU A 848 32.12 -19.23 18.07
C LEU A 848 32.16 -20.64 18.67
N THR A 849 32.92 -20.77 19.75
CA THR A 849 33.12 -22.02 20.48
C THR A 849 32.83 -21.80 21.96
N ILE A 850 32.44 -22.87 22.66
CA ILE A 850 32.19 -22.84 24.10
C ILE A 850 33.19 -23.75 24.79
N SER A 851 33.81 -23.24 25.85
CA SER A 851 34.61 -24.02 26.81
C SER A 851 34.22 -23.64 28.23
N GLU A 852 34.73 -24.38 29.22
CA GLU A 852 34.48 -24.12 30.65
C GLU A 852 32.99 -24.13 31.04
N ILE A 853 32.19 -24.93 30.31
CA ILE A 853 30.77 -25.16 30.64
C ILE A 853 30.67 -25.73 32.04
N ASN A 854 29.82 -25.11 32.84
CA ASN A 854 29.52 -25.53 34.20
C ASN A 854 28.03 -25.31 34.49
N ILE A 855 27.68 -25.32 35.77
CA ILE A 855 26.30 -25.33 36.27
C ILE A 855 25.64 -23.94 36.29
N TYR A 856 26.43 -22.86 36.31
CA TYR A 856 25.91 -21.47 36.32
C TYR A 856 26.54 -20.59 35.23
N GLY A 857 27.26 -21.17 34.27
CA GLY A 857 28.06 -20.39 33.33
C GLY A 857 28.81 -21.20 32.28
N PHE A 858 29.49 -20.47 31.41
CA PHE A 858 30.40 -20.99 30.38
C PHE A 858 31.22 -19.83 29.77
N THR A 859 32.36 -20.14 29.17
CA THR A 859 33.18 -19.18 28.43
C THR A 859 32.93 -19.34 26.95
N VAL A 860 32.46 -18.27 26.29
CA VAL A 860 32.35 -18.19 24.83
C VAL A 860 33.64 -17.63 24.28
N HIS A 861 34.21 -18.29 23.30
CA HIS A 861 35.39 -17.85 22.55
C HIS A 861 34.99 -17.56 21.11
N TRP A 862 35.69 -16.62 20.47
CA TRP A 862 35.48 -16.28 19.07
C TRP A 862 36.78 -15.75 18.46
N ASP A 863 36.98 -16.04 17.18
CA ASP A 863 38.07 -15.45 16.42
C ASP A 863 37.65 -14.07 15.89
N ASN A 864 38.60 -13.13 15.90
CA ASN A 864 38.44 -11.90 15.12
C ASN A 864 38.61 -12.26 13.63
N ALA A 865 37.68 -11.81 12.78
CA ALA A 865 37.41 -12.47 11.51
C ALA A 865 38.45 -12.26 10.39
N LEU A 866 39.55 -11.55 10.65
CA LEU A 866 40.67 -11.37 9.73
C LEU A 866 42.02 -11.36 10.47
N GLU A 867 42.81 -12.42 10.29
CA GLU A 867 44.27 -12.35 10.43
C GLU A 867 44.86 -11.75 9.14
N ASP A 868 45.20 -10.46 9.15
CA ASP A 868 46.05 -9.85 8.12
C ASP A 868 47.00 -8.83 8.76
N HIS A 869 48.31 -9.04 8.59
CA HIS A 869 49.38 -8.53 9.48
C HIS A 869 49.73 -7.04 9.33
N LEU A 870 48.78 -6.18 8.93
CA LEU A 870 49.03 -4.79 8.52
C LEU A 870 48.19 -3.73 9.24
N LEU A 871 47.42 -4.09 10.29
CA LEU A 871 46.58 -3.16 11.05
C LEU A 871 46.74 -3.29 12.57
N ASP A 872 47.77 -2.61 13.08
CA ASP A 872 48.19 -2.58 14.48
C ASP A 872 47.28 -1.70 15.38
N ASN A 873 45.96 -1.87 15.27
CA ASN A 873 44.95 -1.05 15.95
C ASN A 873 43.70 -1.89 16.31
N ASN A 874 43.93 -2.99 17.02
CA ASN A 874 42.89 -3.89 17.51
C ASN A 874 42.18 -3.23 18.71
N ASN A 875 41.06 -2.54 18.48
CA ASN A 875 40.43 -1.63 19.46
C ASN A 875 38.88 -1.72 19.57
N ASN A 876 38.25 -2.79 19.08
CA ASN A 876 36.78 -2.91 19.07
C ASN A 876 36.21 -3.36 20.42
N TYR A 877 35.05 -2.84 20.82
CA TYR A 877 34.28 -3.39 21.94
C TYR A 877 33.41 -4.58 21.48
N TYR A 878 33.41 -5.67 22.24
CA TYR A 878 32.59 -6.83 21.95
C TYR A 878 31.40 -6.92 22.91
N TYR A 879 30.25 -7.38 22.40
CA TYR A 879 29.01 -7.52 23.15
C TYR A 879 28.41 -8.91 22.95
N VAL A 880 28.14 -9.60 24.05
CA VAL A 880 27.57 -10.95 24.03
C VAL A 880 26.08 -10.88 24.37
N PHE A 881 25.26 -11.52 23.55
CA PHE A 881 23.81 -11.61 23.72
C PHE A 881 23.41 -13.04 24.03
N ILE A 882 22.64 -13.22 25.11
CA ILE A 882 22.17 -14.53 25.55
C ILE A 882 20.65 -14.54 25.75
N LYS A 883 19.97 -15.61 25.34
CA LYS A 883 18.54 -15.85 25.60
C LYS A 883 18.28 -17.30 26.03
N PRO A 884 17.49 -17.57 27.09
CA PRO A 884 17.02 -18.91 27.40
C PRO A 884 15.96 -19.35 26.38
N LEU A 885 16.02 -20.59 25.88
CA LEU A 885 15.08 -21.05 24.85
C LEU A 885 13.67 -21.33 25.39
N HIS A 886 13.55 -21.70 26.68
CA HIS A 886 12.29 -22.14 27.29
C HIS A 886 11.29 -21.03 27.65
N ASN A 887 11.55 -19.76 27.29
CA ASN A 887 10.64 -18.65 27.63
C ASN A 887 10.58 -17.59 26.52
N HIS A 888 9.51 -17.64 25.71
CA HIS A 888 9.37 -16.87 24.46
C HIS A 888 9.15 -15.36 24.60
N THR A 889 9.05 -14.81 25.82
CA THR A 889 8.70 -13.39 26.06
C THR A 889 9.88 -12.49 26.41
N ASN A 890 11.05 -13.05 26.75
CA ASN A 890 12.19 -12.26 27.25
C ASN A 890 13.11 -11.76 26.12
N LYS A 891 13.47 -10.48 26.18
CA LYS A 891 14.52 -9.89 25.32
C LYS A 891 15.89 -10.49 25.68
N PRO A 892 16.80 -10.70 24.71
CA PRO A 892 18.13 -11.21 24.98
C PRO A 892 18.94 -10.25 25.88
N ILE A 893 19.60 -10.79 26.89
CA ILE A 893 20.44 -10.03 27.83
C ILE A 893 21.76 -9.71 27.12
N GLN A 894 22.20 -8.45 27.19
CA GLN A 894 23.43 -7.95 26.59
C GLN A 894 24.51 -7.72 27.65
N PHE A 895 25.67 -8.33 27.46
CA PHE A 895 26.88 -8.11 28.26
C PHE A 895 27.94 -7.40 27.41
N ASN A 896 28.73 -6.50 28.02
CA ASN A 896 29.91 -5.90 27.39
C ASN A 896 31.14 -6.74 27.77
N ALA A 897 31.79 -7.33 26.76
CA ALA A 897 33.00 -8.13 26.93
C ALA A 897 34.28 -7.29 27.01
N GLY A 898 34.19 -5.98 26.79
CA GLY A 898 35.34 -5.08 26.78
C GLY A 898 36.01 -4.95 25.42
N GLN A 899 37.14 -4.25 25.42
CA GLN A 899 37.88 -3.90 24.21
C GLN A 899 38.80 -5.06 23.81
N SER A 900 38.72 -5.47 22.53
CA SER A 900 39.56 -6.49 21.90
C SER A 900 39.55 -7.86 22.58
N ALA A 901 38.45 -8.17 23.27
CA ALA A 901 38.17 -9.51 23.76
C ALA A 901 37.97 -10.50 22.59
N THR A 902 38.59 -11.67 22.70
CA THR A 902 38.35 -12.87 21.87
C THR A 902 37.60 -13.95 22.65
N SER A 903 37.19 -13.64 23.87
CA SER A 903 36.42 -14.53 24.74
C SER A 903 35.71 -13.75 25.85
N PHE A 904 34.55 -14.23 26.27
CA PHE A 904 33.83 -13.67 27.41
C PHE A 904 33.16 -14.77 28.24
N ARG A 905 33.18 -14.56 29.55
CA ARG A 905 32.85 -15.56 30.56
C ARG A 905 31.53 -15.21 31.21
N ILE A 906 30.49 -15.99 30.92
CA ILE A 906 29.13 -15.74 31.38
C ILE A 906 28.89 -16.51 32.68
N PHE A 907 28.25 -15.87 33.66
CA PHE A 907 28.00 -16.40 34.99
C PHE A 907 26.59 -16.04 35.49
N SER A 908 26.16 -16.70 36.58
CA SER A 908 24.82 -16.56 37.18
C SER A 908 23.66 -16.94 36.23
N LEU A 909 23.91 -17.91 35.35
CA LEU A 909 22.88 -18.58 34.55
C LEU A 909 22.17 -19.66 35.37
N SER A 910 21.00 -20.09 34.89
CA SER A 910 20.25 -21.21 35.47
C SER A 910 20.92 -22.54 35.09
N PRO A 911 21.03 -23.52 36.02
CA PRO A 911 21.41 -24.89 35.69
C PRO A 911 20.45 -25.55 34.70
N ASP A 912 20.92 -26.62 34.04
CA ASP A 912 20.10 -27.52 33.21
C ASP A 912 19.23 -26.78 32.18
N THR A 913 19.76 -25.69 31.61
CA THR A 913 19.01 -24.73 30.78
C THR A 913 19.69 -24.52 29.44
N TRP A 914 18.91 -24.65 28.36
CA TRP A 914 19.34 -24.31 27.00
C TRP A 914 19.31 -22.80 26.75
N TYR A 915 20.46 -22.26 26.37
CA TYR A 915 20.64 -20.88 25.94
C TYR A 915 21.06 -20.83 24.46
N SER A 916 20.61 -19.81 23.73
CA SER A 916 21.28 -19.37 22.50
C SER A 916 22.15 -18.17 22.80
N VAL A 917 23.33 -18.15 22.18
CA VAL A 917 24.33 -17.11 22.37
C VAL A 917 24.79 -16.59 21.01
N SER A 918 24.89 -15.27 20.89
CA SER A 918 25.47 -14.61 19.72
C SER A 918 26.35 -13.45 20.18
N VAL A 919 27.43 -13.21 19.44
CA VAL A 919 28.37 -12.12 19.73
C VAL A 919 28.26 -11.06 18.63
N GLN A 920 28.37 -9.81 19.02
CA GLN A 920 28.36 -8.62 18.18
C GLN A 920 29.58 -7.78 18.56
N CYS A 921 30.06 -6.95 17.64
CA CYS A 921 31.20 -6.07 17.90
C CYS A 921 30.90 -4.63 17.46
N THR A 922 31.56 -3.68 18.10
CA THR A 922 31.36 -2.24 17.92
C THR A 922 32.72 -1.56 17.89
N ASP A 923 33.05 -0.90 16.79
CA ASP A 923 34.27 -0.08 16.69
C ASP A 923 34.20 1.11 17.66
N THR A 924 35.35 1.65 18.04
CA THR A 924 35.56 2.94 18.74
C THR A 924 34.73 4.12 18.19
N THR A 925 34.31 4.04 16.92
CA THR A 925 33.45 5.04 16.24
C THR A 925 31.96 4.68 16.29
N TYR A 926 31.54 3.82 17.23
CA TYR A 926 30.16 3.35 17.44
C TYR A 926 29.51 2.62 16.24
N HIS A 927 30.30 2.11 15.29
CA HIS A 927 29.80 1.26 14.21
C HIS A 927 29.63 -0.18 14.69
N ILE A 928 28.40 -0.70 14.66
CA ILE A 928 28.02 -2.02 15.20
C ILE A 928 27.94 -3.05 14.06
N SER A 929 28.45 -4.26 14.30
CA SER A 929 28.34 -5.40 13.38
C SER A 929 26.93 -5.99 13.29
N ILE A 930 26.70 -6.91 12.36
CA ILE A 930 25.64 -7.92 12.56
C ILE A 930 26.04 -8.86 13.70
N LYS A 931 25.07 -9.51 14.34
CA LYS A 931 25.33 -10.60 15.28
C LYS A 931 25.90 -11.81 14.52
N SER A 932 26.71 -12.61 15.21
CA SER A 932 27.14 -13.93 14.76
C SER A 932 25.95 -14.87 14.54
N GLU A 933 26.25 -16.03 13.96
CA GLU A 933 25.35 -17.19 14.09
C GLU A 933 25.08 -17.48 15.57
N GLU A 934 23.87 -17.95 15.87
CA GLU A 934 23.50 -18.32 17.24
C GLU A 934 23.98 -19.74 17.54
N ILE A 935 24.91 -19.85 18.48
CA ILE A 935 25.33 -21.15 19.01
C ILE A 935 24.45 -21.52 20.20
N PHE A 936 24.10 -22.81 20.31
CA PHE A 936 23.27 -23.35 21.38
C PHE A 936 24.13 -24.07 22.41
N VAL A 937 23.88 -23.77 23.69
CA VAL A 937 24.64 -24.29 24.82
C VAL A 937 23.70 -24.69 25.94
N HIS A 938 24.01 -25.80 26.58
CA HIS A 938 23.33 -26.28 27.77
C HIS A 938 24.24 -26.06 28.98
N THR A 939 23.76 -25.35 30.00
CA THR A 939 24.44 -25.37 31.32
C THR A 939 24.33 -26.78 31.90
N TYR A 940 25.36 -27.22 32.64
CA TYR A 940 25.29 -28.53 33.27
C TYR A 940 24.26 -28.56 34.41
N SER A 941 23.68 -29.73 34.66
CA SER A 941 22.97 -30.01 35.91
C SER A 941 23.96 -29.97 37.08
N GLU A 942 23.52 -29.53 38.27
CA GLU A 942 24.32 -29.48 39.51
C GLU A 942 24.90 -30.84 39.96
N THR A 943 24.50 -31.92 39.29
CA THR A 943 25.00 -33.28 39.45
C THR A 943 26.39 -33.48 38.82
N VAL A 944 26.69 -32.89 37.67
CA VAL A 944 27.82 -33.31 36.80
C VAL A 944 29.19 -32.93 37.36
N GLU A 945 29.38 -31.68 37.80
CA GLU A 945 30.63 -31.28 38.47
C GLU A 945 30.80 -31.98 39.82
N ARG A 946 29.68 -32.15 40.55
CA ARG A 946 29.66 -32.84 41.84
C ARG A 946 30.13 -34.28 41.66
N ASP A 947 29.67 -34.99 40.64
CA ASP A 947 30.12 -36.37 40.35
C ASP A 947 31.55 -36.46 39.80
N SER A 948 32.01 -35.45 39.06
CA SER A 948 33.42 -35.35 38.64
C SER A 948 34.36 -35.18 39.85
N LEU A 949 33.98 -34.30 40.79
CA LEU A 949 34.70 -34.12 42.06
C LEU A 949 34.55 -35.34 42.98
N ASN A 950 33.40 -36.01 42.99
CA ASN A 950 33.20 -37.30 43.68
C ASN A 950 34.08 -38.41 43.09
N HIS A 951 34.37 -38.38 41.79
CA HIS A 951 35.29 -39.33 41.16
C HIS A 951 36.72 -39.14 41.69
N LEU A 952 37.15 -37.89 41.91
CA LEU A 952 38.41 -37.56 42.57
C LEU A 952 38.40 -37.96 44.06
N THR A 953 37.27 -37.81 44.77
CA THR A 953 37.07 -38.37 46.12
C THR A 953 37.18 -39.90 46.15
N ASN A 954 36.61 -40.59 45.16
CA ASN A 954 36.70 -42.04 45.05
C ASN A 954 38.14 -42.50 44.73
N LEU A 955 38.93 -41.70 43.99
CA LEU A 955 40.35 -41.95 43.75
C LEU A 955 41.21 -41.85 45.03
N ILE A 956 40.88 -40.95 45.96
CA ILE A 956 41.53 -40.89 47.30
C ILE A 956 41.36 -42.23 48.05
N LEU A 957 40.20 -42.88 47.88
CA LEU A 957 39.89 -44.19 48.49
C LEU A 957 40.56 -45.38 47.78
N HIS A 958 41.11 -45.22 46.56
CA HIS A 958 41.63 -46.30 45.71
C HIS A 958 43.17 -46.27 45.48
N VAL A 959 43.93 -45.54 46.30
CA VAL A 959 45.40 -45.60 46.29
C VAL A 959 45.86 -47.03 46.65
N PRO A 960 46.87 -47.62 45.97
CA PRO A 960 47.27 -49.02 46.21
C PRO A 960 47.65 -49.33 47.68
N PRO A 961 47.34 -50.54 48.19
CA PRO A 961 47.55 -50.89 49.60
C PRO A 961 49.00 -50.74 50.11
N GLU A 962 49.98 -50.85 49.21
CA GLU A 962 51.41 -50.79 49.52
C GLU A 962 51.93 -49.35 49.75
N GLN A 963 51.09 -48.31 49.53
CA GLN A 963 51.40 -46.91 49.89
C GLN A 963 50.35 -46.23 50.78
N GLN A 964 49.25 -46.89 51.13
CA GLN A 964 48.27 -46.40 52.10
C GLN A 964 48.60 -46.76 53.57
N THR A 965 49.48 -47.73 53.82
CA THR A 965 49.46 -48.53 55.05
C THR A 965 50.29 -48.03 56.24
N THR A 966 51.16 -47.01 56.09
CA THR A 966 52.06 -46.55 57.18
C THR A 966 51.71 -45.20 57.81
N HIS A 967 50.95 -44.31 57.16
CA HIS A 967 50.87 -42.90 57.58
C HIS A 967 49.49 -42.34 58.00
N ILE A 968 48.36 -42.95 57.64
CA ILE A 968 47.02 -42.37 57.95
C ILE A 968 46.70 -42.35 59.48
N LYS A 969 47.56 -42.91 60.34
CA LYS A 969 47.27 -43.17 61.76
C LYS A 969 48.38 -42.70 62.72
N GLN A 970 48.10 -41.62 63.46
CA GLN A 970 48.74 -41.29 64.73
C GLN A 970 47.67 -40.77 65.72
N ASP A 971 47.96 -40.84 67.02
CA ASP A 971 47.00 -40.66 68.13
C ASP A 971 46.26 -39.30 68.19
N SER A 972 46.75 -38.29 67.46
CA SER A 972 46.09 -36.97 67.32
C SER A 972 46.15 -36.41 65.89
N MET A 973 46.38 -37.25 64.87
CA MET A 973 46.57 -36.79 63.49
C MET A 973 45.87 -37.70 62.45
N ILE A 974 45.37 -37.07 61.39
CA ILE A 974 44.85 -37.71 60.18
C ILE A 974 45.76 -37.27 59.03
N ILE A 975 46.50 -38.21 58.43
CA ILE A 975 47.26 -37.92 57.20
C ILE A 975 46.42 -38.31 55.99
N LEU A 976 46.17 -37.36 55.09
CA LEU A 976 45.35 -37.55 53.89
C LEU A 976 46.19 -37.32 52.64
N TYR A 977 46.24 -38.31 51.75
CA TYR A 977 46.82 -38.14 50.42
C TYR A 977 45.81 -37.50 49.47
N LEU A 978 46.19 -36.39 48.84
CA LEU A 978 45.34 -35.68 47.88
C LEU A 978 46.04 -35.62 46.50
N PRO A 979 45.52 -36.30 45.46
CA PRO A 979 46.07 -36.29 44.11
C PRO A 979 45.66 -35.02 43.33
N LEU A 980 45.99 -33.85 43.87
CA LEU A 980 45.56 -32.54 43.36
C LEU A 980 46.22 -32.13 42.04
N SER A 981 47.30 -32.77 41.60
CA SER A 981 47.91 -32.52 40.28
C SER A 981 46.95 -32.75 39.12
N ARG A 982 45.94 -33.62 39.32
CA ARG A 982 44.90 -33.93 38.33
C ARG A 982 43.65 -33.07 38.47
N LEU A 983 43.57 -32.16 39.44
CA LEU A 983 42.37 -31.36 39.68
C LEU A 983 41.97 -30.53 38.45
N ASN A 984 42.95 -29.91 37.80
CA ASN A 984 42.77 -29.13 36.57
C ASN A 984 42.49 -29.98 35.31
N TYR A 985 42.46 -31.32 35.40
CA TYR A 985 41.95 -32.20 34.33
C TYR A 985 40.44 -32.47 34.47
N PHE A 986 39.85 -32.28 35.66
CA PHE A 986 38.44 -32.54 35.94
C PHE A 986 37.61 -31.25 36.10
N ILE A 987 38.23 -30.14 36.51
CA ILE A 987 37.59 -28.83 36.70
C ILE A 987 38.48 -27.77 36.06
N SER A 988 37.92 -26.91 35.19
CA SER A 988 38.67 -25.85 34.52
C SER A 988 39.09 -24.75 35.51
N THR A 989 40.41 -24.62 35.70
CA THR A 989 41.08 -23.54 36.44
C THR A 989 40.59 -23.36 37.88
N VAL A 990 41.09 -24.20 38.80
CA VAL A 990 40.90 -24.00 40.24
C VAL A 990 41.95 -23.00 40.77
N TYR A 991 41.50 -22.02 41.56
CA TYR A 991 42.32 -20.92 42.09
C TYR A 991 42.74 -21.18 43.54
N VAL A 992 41.79 -21.65 44.35
CA VAL A 992 42.01 -22.04 45.75
C VAL A 992 41.35 -23.39 46.00
N VAL A 993 42.06 -24.28 46.68
CA VAL A 993 41.53 -25.53 47.20
C VAL A 993 41.51 -25.41 48.72
N SER A 994 40.43 -25.85 49.36
CA SER A 994 40.36 -25.94 50.82
C SER A 994 39.84 -27.29 51.30
N LEU A 995 40.21 -27.64 52.53
CA LEU A 995 39.59 -28.74 53.28
C LEU A 995 38.78 -28.16 54.42
N VAL A 996 37.46 -28.27 54.33
CA VAL A 996 36.54 -28.03 55.44
C VAL A 996 36.49 -29.28 56.30
N ILE A 997 36.85 -29.15 57.57
CA ILE A 997 36.94 -30.26 58.53
C ILE A 997 36.02 -29.97 59.71
N LYS A 998 35.12 -30.92 60.04
CA LYS A 998 34.17 -30.80 61.16
C LYS A 998 34.07 -32.12 61.93
N PRO A 999 33.95 -32.14 63.27
CA PRO A 999 33.62 -33.37 63.98
C PRO A 999 32.18 -33.81 63.67
N THR A 1000 31.92 -35.10 63.48
CA THR A 1000 30.60 -35.62 63.04
C THR A 1000 29.63 -35.96 64.18
N ARG A 1001 29.90 -35.48 65.40
CA ARG A 1001 29.05 -35.68 66.58
C ARG A 1001 29.03 -34.45 67.48
N GLU A 1002 28.16 -33.52 67.12
CA GLU A 1002 27.31 -32.80 68.06
C GLU A 1002 25.97 -32.54 67.36
N SER A 1003 24.89 -32.42 68.12
CA SER A 1003 23.53 -32.59 67.61
C SER A 1003 22.58 -31.56 68.18
N HIS A 1004 21.72 -31.05 67.29
CA HIS A 1004 20.72 -30.00 67.50
C HIS A 1004 21.27 -28.56 67.61
N ASP A 1005 20.63 -27.73 66.78
CA ASP A 1005 20.23 -26.36 67.06
C ASP A 1005 21.31 -25.38 67.53
N ASP A 1006 22.12 -24.93 66.56
CA ASP A 1006 22.38 -23.50 66.42
C ASP A 1006 22.64 -23.12 64.94
N GLU A 1007 21.70 -22.38 64.34
CA GLU A 1007 21.90 -21.74 63.05
C GLU A 1007 22.74 -20.47 63.28
N ILE A 1008 24.06 -20.59 63.18
CA ILE A 1008 24.96 -19.44 63.35
C ILE A 1008 24.76 -18.46 62.18
N ILE A 1009 23.86 -17.51 62.41
CA ILE A 1009 23.62 -16.33 61.59
C ILE A 1009 24.97 -15.64 61.36
N CYS A 1010 25.37 -15.51 60.09
CA CYS A 1010 26.47 -14.63 59.70
C CYS A 1010 26.00 -13.17 59.80
N SER A 1011 26.07 -12.60 61.01
CA SER A 1011 25.79 -11.18 61.25
C SER A 1011 26.75 -10.29 60.45
N GLU A 1012 26.18 -9.46 59.58
CA GLU A 1012 26.78 -8.31 58.89
C GLU A 1012 28.27 -8.41 58.52
N GLY A 1013 28.64 -9.38 57.67
CA GLY A 1013 29.99 -9.43 57.08
C GLY A 1013 30.15 -10.41 55.93
N CYS A 1014 29.71 -11.66 56.12
CA CYS A 1014 29.96 -12.76 55.18
C CYS A 1014 29.00 -12.79 53.98
N THR A 1015 29.07 -11.78 53.09
CA THR A 1015 28.85 -11.86 51.61
C THR A 1015 28.85 -10.47 50.96
N ARG A 1016 29.93 -9.68 51.12
CA ARG A 1016 30.25 -8.73 50.04
C ARG A 1016 30.75 -9.54 48.83
N LYS A 1017 30.22 -9.26 47.64
CA LYS A 1017 30.67 -9.89 46.40
C LYS A 1017 32.18 -9.67 46.25
N MET A 1018 32.96 -10.74 46.07
CA MET A 1018 34.35 -10.61 45.66
C MET A 1018 34.39 -10.02 44.25
N HIS A 1019 34.78 -8.75 44.14
CA HIS A 1019 35.15 -8.15 42.87
C HIS A 1019 36.56 -8.62 42.50
N TYR A 1020 36.68 -9.31 41.36
CA TYR A 1020 37.97 -9.76 40.85
C TYR A 1020 38.73 -8.57 40.24
N ASN A 1021 39.53 -7.86 41.05
CA ASN A 1021 40.53 -6.89 40.57
C ASN A 1021 41.61 -6.51 41.61
N ASP A 1022 41.30 -6.52 42.92
CA ASP A 1022 42.27 -6.13 43.96
C ASP A 1022 43.17 -7.31 44.41
N ILE A 1023 44.19 -7.59 43.61
CA ILE A 1023 45.22 -8.61 43.90
C ILE A 1023 46.23 -8.11 44.97
N THR A 1024 46.07 -6.89 45.50
CA THR A 1024 46.88 -6.35 46.60
C THR A 1024 46.51 -6.88 47.98
N ASP A 1025 45.26 -7.33 48.17
CA ASP A 1025 44.68 -7.61 49.48
C ASP A 1025 44.14 -9.06 49.58
N ILE A 1026 44.92 -10.03 49.10
CA ILE A 1026 44.84 -11.40 49.61
C ILE A 1026 45.45 -11.41 51.02
N TYR A 1027 44.69 -10.92 51.99
CA TYR A 1027 44.93 -11.27 53.39
C TYR A 1027 44.79 -12.78 53.52
N LEU A 1028 45.69 -13.40 54.29
CA LEU A 1028 45.36 -14.68 54.89
C LEU A 1028 44.07 -14.47 55.69
N VAL A 1029 43.04 -15.29 55.46
CA VAL A 1029 42.02 -15.50 56.49
C VAL A 1029 42.78 -15.91 57.74
N GLU A 1030 42.64 -15.13 58.82
CA GLU A 1030 43.49 -15.29 60.01
C GLU A 1030 43.48 -16.74 60.49
N SER A 1031 44.64 -17.22 60.93
CA SER A 1031 44.79 -18.57 61.47
C SER A 1031 43.70 -18.81 62.53
N THR A 1032 42.81 -19.78 62.28
CA THR A 1032 41.64 -20.10 63.12
C THR A 1032 42.04 -20.84 64.40
N TYR A 1033 43.08 -20.34 65.07
CA TYR A 1033 43.64 -20.85 66.32
C TYR A 1033 43.99 -19.73 67.30
N LYS A 1034 43.09 -18.75 67.48
CA LYS A 1034 43.19 -17.78 68.59
C LYS A 1034 41.89 -17.11 69.04
N ASN A 1035 40.73 -17.75 68.88
CA ASN A 1035 39.57 -17.35 69.67
C ASN A 1035 39.83 -17.71 71.14
N ARG A 1036 40.04 -16.69 71.98
CA ARG A 1036 40.66 -16.85 73.30
C ARG A 1036 39.69 -17.27 74.41
N HIS A 1037 38.40 -17.43 74.10
CA HIS A 1037 37.34 -17.55 75.11
C HIS A 1037 36.46 -18.82 75.08
N ASN A 1038 36.27 -19.51 73.95
CA ASN A 1038 35.53 -20.78 73.91
C ASN A 1038 36.46 -21.98 73.62
N LYS A 1039 36.30 -23.06 74.39
CA LYS A 1039 36.98 -24.36 74.19
C LYS A 1039 36.06 -25.39 73.55
N GLU A 1040 35.36 -25.01 72.49
CA GLU A 1040 34.29 -25.82 71.91
C GLU A 1040 34.58 -26.18 70.44
N ASN A 1041 33.85 -27.18 69.93
CA ASN A 1041 34.23 -27.97 68.77
C ASN A 1041 34.04 -27.23 67.43
N GLY A 1042 34.88 -26.23 67.18
CA GLY A 1042 34.88 -25.48 65.92
C GLY A 1042 35.04 -26.37 64.68
N SER A 1043 34.57 -25.87 63.55
CA SER A 1043 34.98 -26.38 62.23
C SER A 1043 36.01 -25.44 61.62
N TRP A 1044 37.04 -26.00 60.98
CA TRP A 1044 38.17 -25.26 60.42
C TRP A 1044 38.33 -25.55 58.92
N GLU A 1045 38.89 -24.59 58.20
CA GLU A 1045 39.06 -24.64 56.76
C GLU A 1045 40.53 -24.41 56.41
N ILE A 1046 41.23 -25.48 56.00
CA ILE A 1046 42.66 -25.44 55.68
C ILE A 1046 42.84 -25.07 54.21
N LEU A 1047 43.59 -24.00 53.94
CA LEU A 1047 43.71 -23.38 52.61
C LEU A 1047 45.00 -23.82 51.91
N ILE A 1048 44.87 -24.50 50.77
CA ILE A 1048 45.98 -25.11 50.04
C ILE A 1048 46.49 -24.15 48.96
N HIS A 1049 47.69 -23.62 49.17
CA HIS A 1049 48.38 -22.73 48.24
C HIS A 1049 49.01 -23.48 47.05
N SER A 1050 48.89 -22.88 45.87
CA SER A 1050 49.56 -23.24 44.62
C SER A 1050 50.85 -22.43 44.42
N ARG A 1051 51.81 -22.94 43.63
CA ARG A 1051 53.04 -22.19 43.29
C ARG A 1051 52.84 -21.35 42.03
N LEU A 1052 53.04 -20.03 42.14
CA LEU A 1052 53.20 -19.10 41.01
C LEU A 1052 54.67 -19.03 40.56
N ILE A 1053 54.89 -18.84 39.25
CA ILE A 1053 56.19 -18.53 38.65
C ILE A 1053 56.07 -17.15 37.98
N LEU A 1054 57.03 -16.26 38.24
CA LEU A 1054 57.00 -14.86 37.77
C LEU A 1054 58.35 -14.45 37.16
N SER A 1055 58.32 -13.95 35.93
CA SER A 1055 59.44 -13.27 35.26
C SER A 1055 59.34 -11.75 35.41
N GLN A 1056 60.48 -11.06 35.46
CA GLN A 1056 60.58 -9.68 35.98
C GLN A 1056 60.47 -8.58 34.91
N ALA A 1057 59.64 -7.55 35.17
CA ALA A 1057 59.94 -6.15 34.82
C ALA A 1057 59.05 -5.15 35.60
N ARG A 1058 59.63 -4.04 36.04
CA ARG A 1058 58.97 -2.78 36.49
C ARG A 1058 59.58 -1.66 35.63
N ALA A 1059 58.94 -0.57 35.22
CA ALA A 1059 57.61 0.02 35.47
C ALA A 1059 57.19 0.84 34.20
N ARG A 1060 56.10 1.65 34.10
CA ARG A 1060 55.11 2.18 35.05
C ARG A 1060 53.86 2.67 34.26
N ARG A 1061 52.64 2.50 34.80
CA ARG A 1061 51.36 3.13 34.33
C ARG A 1061 50.94 2.92 32.85
N SER A 1062 50.43 1.72 32.56
CA SER A 1062 49.04 1.59 32.09
C SER A 1062 48.40 0.42 32.86
N MET A 1063 47.06 0.32 32.86
CA MET A 1063 46.33 -0.59 33.77
C MET A 1063 45.80 -1.82 33.04
N ASP A 1064 46.73 -2.65 32.56
CA ASP A 1064 46.45 -3.94 31.94
C ASP A 1064 47.56 -4.95 32.27
N TYR A 1065 47.23 -6.06 32.93
CA TYR A 1065 48.15 -7.17 33.22
C TYR A 1065 47.37 -8.49 33.31
N LYS A 1066 47.47 -9.34 32.27
CA LYS A 1066 46.90 -10.70 32.29
C LYS A 1066 47.61 -11.57 33.35
N MET A 1067 46.84 -12.15 34.27
CA MET A 1067 47.33 -13.23 35.15
C MET A 1067 47.32 -14.59 34.45
N ASN A 1068 48.17 -14.78 33.44
CA ASN A 1068 48.42 -16.11 32.84
C ASN A 1068 49.40 -16.93 33.71
N GLY A 1069 49.08 -17.10 35.00
CA GLY A 1069 49.80 -17.96 35.93
C GLY A 1069 49.06 -19.28 36.14
N SER A 1070 49.49 -20.36 35.48
CA SER A 1070 48.86 -21.68 35.64
C SER A 1070 49.06 -22.21 37.07
N TYR A 1071 48.01 -22.21 37.89
CA TYR A 1071 48.05 -22.69 39.27
C TYR A 1071 48.30 -24.20 39.33
N LEU A 1072 49.56 -24.56 39.58
CA LEU A 1072 50.00 -25.95 39.72
C LEU A 1072 49.86 -26.39 41.17
N TYR A 1073 48.94 -27.33 41.39
CA TYR A 1073 48.87 -28.13 42.61
C TYR A 1073 49.77 -29.36 42.50
N SER A 1074 50.37 -29.75 43.62
CA SER A 1074 51.21 -30.94 43.71
C SER A 1074 50.47 -32.02 44.50
N ASP A 1075 50.60 -33.28 44.08
CA ASP A 1075 50.14 -34.41 44.88
C ASP A 1075 50.92 -34.41 46.20
N LYS A 1076 50.20 -34.38 47.33
CA LYS A 1076 50.78 -34.24 48.66
C LYS A 1076 50.02 -35.08 49.68
N TYR A 1077 50.76 -35.53 50.69
CA TYR A 1077 50.19 -35.92 51.97
C TYR A 1077 50.01 -34.67 52.83
N PHE A 1078 48.78 -34.44 53.32
CA PHE A 1078 48.45 -33.37 54.25
C PHE A 1078 48.30 -33.94 55.65
N ILE A 1079 49.04 -33.39 56.63
CA ILE A 1079 49.00 -33.82 58.03
C ILE A 1079 48.01 -32.92 58.79
N ILE A 1080 46.79 -33.41 58.98
CA ILE A 1080 45.75 -32.71 59.74
C ILE A 1080 45.93 -33.13 61.20
N GLY A 1081 46.42 -32.23 62.05
CA GLY A 1081 46.74 -32.53 63.45
C GLY A 1081 48.18 -32.22 63.88
N GLU A 1082 49.03 -31.70 62.99
CA GLU A 1082 50.46 -31.58 63.30
C GLU A 1082 50.74 -30.58 64.43
N ASN A 1083 51.61 -31.01 65.36
CA ASN A 1083 51.86 -30.36 66.65
C ASN A 1083 53.35 -29.94 66.76
N GLY A 1084 53.76 -29.06 65.84
CA GLY A 1084 55.11 -28.49 65.75
C GLY A 1084 55.15 -26.98 65.99
N VAL A 1085 56.36 -26.39 65.99
CA VAL A 1085 56.53 -24.94 66.15
C VAL A 1085 56.16 -24.22 64.84
N CYS A 1086 54.96 -23.67 64.77
CA CYS A 1086 54.46 -22.96 63.60
C CYS A 1086 55.32 -21.72 63.28
N LEU A 1087 55.84 -21.62 62.06
CA LEU A 1087 56.27 -20.34 61.50
C LEU A 1087 55.05 -19.43 61.30
N TYR A 1088 55.24 -18.13 61.51
CA TYR A 1088 54.19 -17.13 61.27
C TYR A 1088 53.64 -17.27 59.84
N ASN A 1089 52.32 -17.30 59.71
CA ASN A 1089 51.58 -17.44 58.45
C ASN A 1089 51.75 -18.78 57.69
N SER A 1090 52.17 -19.87 58.34
CA SER A 1090 52.05 -21.22 57.74
C SER A 1090 50.67 -21.85 57.98
N HIS A 1091 50.06 -22.37 56.92
CA HIS A 1091 48.84 -23.20 56.98
C HIS A 1091 49.11 -24.69 57.27
N GLU A 1092 50.39 -25.10 57.36
CA GLU A 1092 50.77 -26.51 57.44
C GLU A 1092 50.63 -27.10 58.86
N CYS A 1093 50.70 -26.26 59.91
CA CYS A 1093 50.51 -26.67 61.31
C CYS A 1093 49.16 -26.17 61.86
N ASN A 1094 48.27 -27.10 62.22
CA ASN A 1094 46.87 -26.78 62.61
C ASN A 1094 46.53 -27.16 64.07
N GLY A 1095 47.50 -27.70 64.82
CA GLY A 1095 47.30 -28.17 66.20
C GLY A 1095 46.69 -29.57 66.28
N PRO A 1096 46.86 -30.30 67.39
CA PRO A 1096 46.46 -31.70 67.52
C PRO A 1096 44.94 -31.89 67.46
N LEU A 1097 44.49 -32.86 66.67
CA LEU A 1097 43.08 -33.27 66.64
C LEU A 1097 42.69 -33.99 67.93
N LYS A 1098 41.42 -33.88 68.31
CA LYS A 1098 40.86 -34.59 69.47
C LYS A 1098 40.97 -36.10 69.24
N PRO A 1099 41.57 -36.89 70.15
CA PRO A 1099 41.62 -38.34 70.03
C PRO A 1099 40.23 -38.99 69.98
N ALA A 1100 40.15 -40.23 69.49
CA ALA A 1100 38.94 -41.05 69.38
C ALA A 1100 37.73 -40.39 68.68
N THR A 1101 37.97 -39.38 67.84
CA THR A 1101 36.93 -38.52 67.27
C THR A 1101 36.83 -38.73 65.75
N GLN A 1102 35.60 -38.87 65.25
CA GLN A 1102 35.33 -38.92 63.82
C GLN A 1102 35.17 -37.51 63.27
N TYR A 1103 35.87 -37.22 62.18
CA TYR A 1103 35.83 -35.96 61.45
C TYR A 1103 35.30 -36.19 60.04
N SER A 1104 34.33 -35.36 59.63
CA SER A 1104 34.00 -35.14 58.23
C SER A 1104 35.07 -34.23 57.63
N ILE A 1105 35.53 -34.61 56.45
CA ILE A 1105 36.52 -33.88 55.66
C ILE A 1105 35.89 -33.68 54.29
N GLN A 1106 35.68 -32.44 53.90
CA GLN A 1106 35.09 -32.07 52.62
C GLN A 1106 36.08 -31.21 51.84
N LEU A 1107 36.57 -31.74 50.72
CA LEU A 1107 37.31 -30.98 49.73
C LEU A 1107 36.35 -29.98 49.09
N ARG A 1108 36.74 -28.71 49.06
CA ARG A 1108 36.05 -27.61 48.38
C ARG A 1108 37.02 -26.97 47.39
N THR A 1109 36.55 -26.70 46.18
CA THR A 1109 37.34 -26.09 45.11
C THR A 1109 36.71 -24.77 44.68
N TYR A 1110 37.47 -23.69 44.81
CA TYR A 1110 37.06 -22.34 44.41
C TYR A 1110 37.54 -22.05 42.99
N THR A 1111 36.58 -21.73 42.13
CA THR A 1111 36.79 -21.14 40.81
C THR A 1111 36.36 -19.68 40.85
N GLU A 1112 36.54 -18.92 39.76
CA GLU A 1112 36.00 -17.56 39.64
C GLU A 1112 34.47 -17.51 39.82
N PHE A 1113 33.77 -18.61 39.53
CA PHE A 1113 32.30 -18.70 39.57
C PHE A 1113 31.74 -18.96 40.98
N GLY A 1114 32.59 -19.23 41.97
CA GLY A 1114 32.19 -19.65 43.31
C GLY A 1114 32.88 -20.94 43.73
N TYR A 1115 32.23 -21.73 44.60
CA TYR A 1115 32.79 -22.99 45.10
C TYR A 1115 31.87 -24.18 44.84
N THR A 1116 32.48 -25.31 44.52
CA THR A 1116 31.81 -26.62 44.51
C THR A 1116 32.41 -27.53 45.59
N THR A 1117 31.64 -28.49 46.08
CA THR A 1117 31.99 -29.34 47.23
C THR A 1117 31.88 -30.83 46.90
N SER A 1118 32.88 -31.57 47.35
CA SER A 1118 32.95 -33.03 47.24
C SER A 1118 31.96 -33.75 48.15
N LYS A 1119 31.70 -35.03 47.85
CA LYS A 1119 31.20 -35.99 48.84
C LYS A 1119 32.15 -36.06 50.05
N ILE A 1120 31.57 -36.01 51.24
CA ILE A 1120 32.28 -36.03 52.52
C ILE A 1120 33.08 -37.34 52.68
N ILE A 1121 34.36 -37.20 53.02
CA ILE A 1121 35.23 -38.28 53.51
C ILE A 1121 35.12 -38.31 55.04
N HIS A 1122 35.19 -39.50 55.65
CA HIS A 1122 35.28 -39.64 57.11
C HIS A 1122 36.66 -40.14 57.54
N GLY A 1123 37.35 -39.35 58.36
CA GLY A 1123 38.57 -39.75 59.05
C GLY A 1123 38.30 -39.97 60.54
N HIS A 1124 39.07 -40.86 61.17
CA HIS A 1124 38.98 -41.14 62.60
C HIS A 1124 40.37 -40.99 63.23
N THR A 1125 40.49 -40.18 64.27
CA THR A 1125 41.68 -40.22 65.15
C THR A 1125 41.62 -41.49 66.01
N LEU A 1126 42.79 -42.07 66.30
CA LEU A 1126 42.87 -43.19 67.24
C LEU A 1126 42.56 -42.72 68.67
N THR A 1127 42.20 -43.67 69.53
CA THR A 1127 42.19 -43.45 70.98
C THR A 1127 43.62 -43.22 71.46
N ASP A 1128 43.86 -42.08 72.10
CA ASP A 1128 45.14 -41.71 72.72
C ASP A 1128 45.68 -42.87 73.56
N THR A 1129 46.80 -43.44 73.12
CA THR A 1129 47.41 -44.60 73.79
C THR A 1129 48.02 -44.23 75.12
N THR A 1130 48.24 -42.94 75.43
CA THR A 1130 48.59 -42.47 76.77
C THR A 1130 47.37 -42.37 77.68
N ILE A 1131 46.19 -42.01 77.19
CA ILE A 1131 44.94 -42.14 77.96
C ILE A 1131 44.60 -43.62 78.15
N ILE A 1132 44.82 -44.49 77.15
CA ILE A 1132 44.68 -45.93 77.35
C ILE A 1132 45.77 -46.47 78.30
N LEU A 1133 47.03 -46.02 78.26
CA LEU A 1133 48.02 -46.45 79.26
C LEU A 1133 47.70 -45.92 80.64
N ILE A 1134 47.29 -44.65 80.80
CA ILE A 1134 46.96 -44.06 82.09
C ILE A 1134 45.66 -44.67 82.63
N THR A 1135 44.64 -44.88 81.82
CA THR A 1135 43.41 -45.57 82.27
C THR A 1135 43.61 -47.07 82.41
N CYS A 1136 44.46 -47.76 81.64
CA CYS A 1136 44.82 -49.16 81.90
C CYS A 1136 45.81 -49.31 83.06
N CYS A 1137 46.62 -48.30 83.42
CA CYS A 1137 47.47 -48.30 84.62
C CYS A 1137 46.70 -47.86 85.86
N ILE A 1138 45.72 -46.95 85.74
CA ILE A 1138 44.77 -46.64 86.82
C ILE A 1138 43.80 -47.81 86.99
N LEU A 1139 43.30 -48.44 85.91
CA LEU A 1139 42.53 -49.68 85.99
C LEU A 1139 43.39 -50.86 86.41
N TRP A 1140 44.68 -50.98 86.07
CA TRP A 1140 45.56 -51.99 86.68
C TRP A 1140 45.86 -51.67 88.13
N SER A 1141 45.99 -50.41 88.53
CA SER A 1141 46.16 -50.03 89.94
C SER A 1141 44.88 -50.32 90.71
N LEU A 1142 43.71 -50.01 90.15
CA LEU A 1142 42.40 -50.32 90.71
C LEU A 1142 42.03 -51.80 90.57
N PHE A 1143 42.62 -52.56 89.65
CA PHE A 1143 42.42 -54.01 89.47
C PHE A 1143 43.47 -54.81 90.24
N ILE A 1144 44.62 -54.24 90.63
CA ILE A 1144 45.53 -54.78 91.64
C ILE A 1144 45.04 -54.37 93.04
N LEU A 1145 44.46 -53.19 93.23
CA LEU A 1145 43.75 -52.83 94.46
C LEU A 1145 42.44 -53.62 94.58
N ALA A 1146 41.72 -53.89 93.48
CA ALA A 1146 40.57 -54.79 93.49
C ALA A 1146 40.99 -56.26 93.55
N ILE A 1147 42.08 -56.73 92.92
CA ILE A 1147 42.54 -58.12 93.12
C ILE A 1147 43.16 -58.29 94.50
N SER A 1148 43.82 -57.30 95.10
CA SER A 1148 44.30 -57.41 96.49
C SER A 1148 43.16 -57.25 97.50
N SER A 1149 42.19 -56.36 97.28
CA SER A 1149 40.96 -56.23 98.08
C SER A 1149 40.05 -57.45 97.92
N PHE A 1150 39.86 -57.95 96.70
CA PHE A 1150 39.07 -59.14 96.38
C PHE A 1150 39.85 -60.42 96.68
N ALA A 1151 41.18 -60.43 96.76
CA ALA A 1151 41.94 -61.53 97.36
C ALA A 1151 41.89 -61.46 98.89
N LEU A 1152 41.91 -60.28 99.51
CA LEU A 1152 41.61 -60.14 100.94
C LEU A 1152 40.17 -60.58 101.25
N LEU A 1153 39.20 -60.28 100.39
CA LEU A 1153 37.84 -60.80 100.49
C LEU A 1153 37.77 -62.30 100.17
N TYR A 1154 38.42 -62.79 99.11
CA TYR A 1154 38.36 -64.19 98.67
C TYR A 1154 39.13 -65.11 99.63
N TYR A 1155 40.20 -64.64 100.27
CA TYR A 1155 40.87 -65.33 101.38
C TYR A 1155 39.97 -65.32 102.63
N ARG A 1156 39.29 -64.19 102.95
CA ARG A 1156 38.27 -64.12 104.02
C ARG A 1156 36.96 -64.88 103.71
N LEU A 1157 36.68 -65.21 102.45
CA LEU A 1157 35.50 -65.95 102.00
C LEU A 1157 35.79 -67.45 101.83
N ILE A 1158 36.99 -67.83 101.40
CA ILE A 1158 37.47 -69.23 101.46
C ILE A 1158 37.57 -69.70 102.91
N GLU A 1159 37.90 -68.81 103.85
CA GLU A 1159 37.85 -69.11 105.28
C GLU A 1159 36.41 -69.19 105.85
N ARG A 1160 35.34 -68.95 105.04
CA ARG A 1160 33.94 -69.05 105.50
C ARG A 1160 32.97 -69.77 104.54
N SER A 1161 32.59 -70.97 105.00
CA SER A 1161 31.36 -71.73 104.68
C SER A 1161 31.21 -72.35 103.28
N ILE A 1162 31.62 -73.62 103.24
CA ILE A 1162 31.06 -74.70 102.41
C ILE A 1162 29.59 -75.01 102.84
N ILE A 1163 28.72 -75.42 101.89
CA ILE A 1163 27.38 -76.06 102.05
C ILE A 1163 26.20 -75.19 102.57
N PRO A 1164 24.94 -75.30 102.07
CA PRO A 1164 24.34 -75.88 100.83
C PRO A 1164 23.58 -74.77 100.01
N LYS A 1165 22.48 -74.89 99.22
CA LYS A 1165 21.55 -75.95 98.71
C LYS A 1165 20.86 -75.47 97.39
N ASN A 1166 19.96 -76.26 96.78
CA ASN A 1166 19.23 -75.96 95.51
C ASN A 1166 17.93 -76.82 95.37
N ASN A 1167 17.06 -76.58 94.35
CA ASN A 1167 16.24 -77.60 93.64
C ASN A 1167 15.49 -77.13 92.35
N ASN A 1168 15.37 -78.03 91.36
CA ASN A 1168 14.52 -78.06 90.12
C ASN A 1168 14.87 -77.08 88.95
N ILE A 1169 14.91 -77.37 87.62
CA ILE A 1169 14.31 -78.36 86.65
C ILE A 1169 13.03 -77.80 85.96
N HIS A 1170 12.82 -77.71 84.61
CA HIS A 1170 13.02 -78.66 83.47
C HIS A 1170 13.09 -78.00 82.03
N ASN A 1171 13.83 -78.62 81.08
CA ASN A 1171 13.53 -79.02 79.65
C ASN A 1171 12.51 -78.30 78.70
N ASN A 1172 12.57 -78.36 77.32
CA ASN A 1172 13.66 -78.60 76.32
C ASN A 1172 13.24 -78.43 74.81
N ASN A 1173 14.18 -77.95 73.96
CA ASN A 1173 14.53 -78.34 72.55
C ASN A 1173 13.56 -78.50 71.31
N ALA A 1174 13.71 -77.57 70.33
CA ALA A 1174 14.46 -77.70 69.03
C ALA A 1174 13.89 -78.23 67.66
N ARG A 1175 14.54 -77.74 66.57
CA ARG A 1175 14.56 -78.14 65.11
C ARG A 1175 13.41 -77.65 64.21
N ARG A 1176 13.55 -77.49 62.87
CA ARG A 1176 14.54 -78.01 61.85
C ARG A 1176 14.77 -77.03 60.66
N LYS A 1177 15.78 -77.29 59.79
CA LYS A 1177 16.12 -76.56 58.53
C LYS A 1177 15.90 -77.45 57.27
N ILE A 1178 15.84 -76.88 56.05
CA ILE A 1178 16.79 -77.09 54.88
C ILE A 1178 16.23 -76.62 53.50
N ASN A 1179 17.04 -75.83 52.77
CA ASN A 1179 17.27 -75.61 51.31
C ASN A 1179 16.16 -75.89 50.25
N SER A 1180 16.04 -75.16 49.11
CA SER A 1180 17.11 -74.90 48.11
C SER A 1180 16.74 -73.88 46.97
N LYS A 1181 17.71 -73.63 46.06
CA LYS A 1181 17.75 -72.78 44.82
C LYS A 1181 16.61 -73.08 43.80
N THR A 1182 16.17 -72.25 42.82
CA THR A 1182 16.49 -70.88 42.26
C THR A 1182 15.22 -70.35 41.49
N ILE A 1183 15.12 -69.41 40.52
CA ILE A 1183 16.03 -68.72 39.55
C ILE A 1183 15.43 -67.40 38.95
N PHE A 1184 16.30 -66.51 38.41
CA PHE A 1184 16.12 -65.34 37.49
C PHE A 1184 14.92 -64.34 37.54
N ASN A 1185 15.29 -63.05 37.71
CA ASN A 1185 14.83 -61.75 37.14
C ASN A 1185 13.34 -61.30 37.08
N GLY A 1186 13.11 -59.99 37.30
CA GLY A 1186 11.86 -59.28 36.99
C GLY A 1186 11.65 -57.98 37.80
N ASP A 1187 12.35 -56.90 37.46
CA ASP A 1187 12.58 -55.70 38.29
C ASP A 1187 11.38 -54.90 38.87
N ILE A 1188 11.53 -54.57 40.16
CA ILE A 1188 11.42 -53.22 40.78
C ILE A 1188 10.04 -52.50 40.77
N CYS A 1189 9.26 -52.84 41.81
CA CYS A 1189 8.49 -51.90 42.65
C CYS A 1189 9.41 -50.94 43.44
N SER A 1190 9.01 -49.84 44.10
CA SER A 1190 7.76 -49.04 44.19
C SER A 1190 7.93 -47.95 45.30
N GLN A 1191 7.10 -46.90 45.32
CA GLN A 1191 6.74 -46.03 46.49
C GLN A 1191 7.89 -45.20 47.14
N ASN A 1192 7.64 -44.04 47.78
CA ASN A 1192 6.59 -43.66 48.73
C ASN A 1192 6.13 -42.20 48.50
N ILE A 1193 4.86 -41.78 48.66
CA ILE A 1193 3.83 -41.94 49.73
C ILE A 1193 3.84 -40.79 50.77
N MET A 1194 2.76 -40.00 50.75
CA MET A 1194 2.17 -39.17 51.83
C MET A 1194 2.96 -37.93 52.36
N ASN A 1195 2.31 -36.87 52.89
CA ASN A 1195 0.89 -36.68 53.25
C ASN A 1195 0.44 -35.20 53.34
N ARG A 1196 -0.86 -34.94 53.07
CA ARG A 1196 -1.75 -33.90 53.67
C ARG A 1196 -1.41 -32.41 53.43
N THR A 1197 -2.35 -31.45 53.33
CA THR A 1197 -3.84 -31.39 53.56
C THR A 1197 -4.42 -30.25 52.65
N GLN A 1198 -5.70 -29.85 52.58
CA GLN A 1198 -6.87 -30.10 53.45
C GLN A 1198 -8.24 -30.28 52.75
N LEU A 1199 -9.01 -29.19 52.58
CA LEU A 1199 -10.43 -29.07 52.21
C LEU A 1199 -10.56 -27.97 51.11
N SER A 1200 -11.65 -27.80 50.35
CA SER A 1200 -12.94 -28.52 50.20
C SER A 1200 -13.64 -28.11 48.89
N ASN A 1201 -14.70 -28.85 48.48
CA ASN A 1201 -15.93 -28.43 47.75
C ASN A 1201 -15.83 -27.41 46.57
N LEU A 1202 -16.52 -27.56 45.42
CA LEU A 1202 -17.82 -28.19 45.14
C LEU A 1202 -18.00 -28.44 43.60
N CYS A 1203 -18.93 -29.32 43.21
CA CYS A 1203 -19.65 -29.41 41.91
C CYS A 1203 -18.92 -29.40 40.52
N THR A 1204 -19.19 -30.48 39.77
CA THR A 1204 -19.75 -30.53 38.38
C THR A 1204 -20.23 -29.21 37.73
N SER A 1205 -20.23 -29.01 36.41
CA SER A 1205 -19.97 -29.86 35.22
C SER A 1205 -20.04 -29.02 33.93
N ILE A 1206 -19.52 -29.51 32.78
CA ILE A 1206 -19.93 -29.21 31.37
C ILE A 1206 -19.92 -27.70 31.00
N GLU A 1207 -19.14 -27.28 30.00
CA GLU A 1207 -19.26 -27.69 28.59
C GLU A 1207 -17.90 -27.76 27.86
#